data_AF-A0A6I9MXU6-F1
#
_entry.id   AF-A0A6I9MXU6-F1
#
_cell.length_a   1.000
_cell.length_b   1.000
_cell.length_c   1.000
_cell.angle_alpha   90.00
_cell.angle_beta   90.00
_cell.angle_gamma   90.00
#
_symmetry.space_group_name_H-M   'P 1'
#
loop_
_entity.id
_entity.type
_entity.pdbx_description
1 polymer ?
#
loop_
_entity_poly.entity_id
_entity_poly.type
_entity_poly.pdbx_seq_one_letter_code
_entity_poly.pdbx_strand_id
1 'polypeptide(L)'
;MACPSQALYDISGFGEGSRELFIKSAVTQAHEFPSSPDYGQNLLNDLNESCTEEASTAEDLRLELDQSELKQRGLLDKVQQLGEEAAELRDVVVQLQSQLDVSLAAQEEQQGLQGDLNALQGKEEALSREVKALRTGGKAEQQLLQEKLAAAEGKNMELLAKLDGVLSEKGQQATSHFDSAQKIHELLDRLKEAERGKMDAVAEADEKKRQAERLEEELTLKEAAATRGETKLEALVTSASEEKAKWEVKVEEQCSALDKLQGALTVREKETRSEVTALKGKLKEKDAQLGSKHQSLITERDKLTRNLVELEGNAKEQAAKVEEYKTQCGNLIELNKKMLKTEKRNEGMKKEMLENRKVTETELAALRASEKQLRGQMDDTKMTVDEKEKHLREENRQLDESLQRANMAAKHLEQENQSVREEQDTVKAALSRMQADLKSVHAQIGGLEKNLGVSRKNETTLQEQLGAKEQQLEHKEKSLVELQSSFESLETREKELEIAKSDAEATCAKQTEMIERVTSEKRVMETSQLERSAVQVKENQEETGKLEGQLEVCMKDVSRLQAETLDLRVRGQRSEEEKVKSQAQLEVTEAQRDELRALTEHLKAQTEALNQKHVAELVDCKKKEGVLIEQRDKEIAAAAELSISAAAVREQLSERKAENSRLSSENGEIREGLHRANTEMAELGITICKLGAEKEEAREHWAGDAARIQEMEKEVERLEESMAEMQRENARLREELTEKEKLPESITELKKQLDNANNQMQSAKEEVEAAKFHLSSESMSHQVQMKVSRSEVSQQALCH
;
A
#
# COMPACT_ATOMS: atom_id res chain seq x y z
N MET A 1 -15.77 16.96 -118.18
CA MET A 1 -14.91 15.78 -118.38
C MET A 1 -15.22 14.79 -117.26
N ALA A 2 -15.59 13.57 -117.64
CA ALA A 2 -15.78 12.36 -116.82
C ALA A 2 -16.69 12.42 -115.57
N CYS A 3 -17.95 11.99 -115.75
CA CYS A 3 -18.67 11.12 -114.79
C CYS A 3 -18.13 9.66 -114.93
N PRO A 4 -18.66 8.60 -114.25
CA PRO A 4 -19.83 8.49 -113.35
C PRO A 4 -19.70 7.46 -112.17
N SER A 5 -20.86 7.27 -111.50
CA SER A 5 -21.43 6.01 -110.98
C SER A 5 -21.48 5.88 -109.44
N GLN A 6 -22.68 5.97 -108.83
CA GLN A 6 -23.73 4.93 -108.68
C GLN A 6 -23.32 3.90 -107.61
N ALA A 7 -24.14 3.36 -106.71
CA ALA A 7 -25.58 3.16 -106.61
C ALA A 7 -25.85 2.67 -105.15
N LEU A 8 -26.90 3.09 -104.45
CA LEU A 8 -28.23 2.45 -104.34
C LEU A 8 -28.40 1.30 -103.31
N TYR A 9 -29.57 1.37 -102.67
CA TYR A 9 -30.38 0.40 -101.90
C TYR A 9 -30.02 0.13 -100.42
N ASP A 10 -30.81 0.50 -99.40
CA ASP A 10 -32.25 0.39 -99.04
C ASP A 10 -32.69 -0.93 -98.36
N ILE A 11 -33.36 -0.74 -97.21
CA ILE A 11 -34.59 -1.40 -96.72
C ILE A 11 -34.49 -2.68 -95.85
N SER A 12 -34.70 -2.43 -94.55
CA SER A 12 -35.69 -3.01 -93.61
C SER A 12 -35.83 -4.52 -93.34
N GLY A 13 -36.05 -4.85 -92.06
CA GLY A 13 -37.37 -5.35 -91.65
C GLY A 13 -37.45 -6.67 -90.87
N PHE A 14 -37.97 -6.55 -89.64
CA PHE A 14 -38.91 -7.45 -88.94
C PHE A 14 -38.50 -8.85 -88.43
N GLY A 15 -38.82 -9.08 -87.15
CA GLY A 15 -39.83 -10.12 -86.81
C GLY A 15 -39.41 -11.25 -85.86
N GLU A 16 -39.81 -11.09 -84.60
CA GLU A 16 -40.50 -12.07 -83.71
C GLU A 16 -40.12 -13.57 -83.67
N GLY A 17 -40.09 -14.12 -82.44
CA GLY A 17 -40.83 -15.35 -82.15
C GLY A 17 -40.08 -16.50 -81.47
N SER A 18 -40.24 -16.58 -80.14
CA SER A 18 -40.56 -17.76 -79.31
C SER A 18 -40.00 -19.15 -79.64
N ARG A 19 -39.45 -19.83 -78.61
CA ARG A 19 -39.92 -21.18 -78.17
C ARG A 19 -39.25 -21.67 -76.88
N GLU A 20 -40.10 -22.19 -76.00
CA GLU A 20 -39.84 -22.98 -74.79
C GLU A 20 -39.17 -24.34 -75.07
N LEU A 21 -38.53 -24.91 -74.05
CA LEU A 21 -38.77 -26.24 -73.42
C LEU A 21 -37.43 -26.80 -72.88
N PHE A 22 -37.20 -26.94 -71.56
CA PHE A 22 -37.72 -27.89 -70.54
C PHE A 22 -36.94 -29.22 -70.44
N ILE A 23 -36.66 -29.62 -69.18
CA ILE A 23 -36.35 -30.97 -68.63
C ILE A 23 -34.89 -31.46 -68.70
N LYS A 24 -34.24 -32.07 -67.68
CA LYS A 24 -34.40 -32.24 -66.21
C LYS A 24 -33.29 -33.23 -65.75
N SER A 25 -32.84 -33.08 -64.50
CA SER A 25 -32.71 -34.15 -63.49
C SER A 25 -31.47 -35.08 -63.43
N ALA A 26 -31.04 -35.25 -62.16
CA ALA A 26 -30.57 -36.47 -61.47
C ALA A 26 -29.07 -36.85 -61.54
N VAL A 27 -28.38 -37.39 -60.52
CA VAL A 27 -28.55 -37.56 -59.05
C VAL A 27 -27.29 -38.33 -58.53
N THR A 28 -26.80 -38.01 -57.32
CA THR A 28 -26.05 -38.83 -56.32
C THR A 28 -24.62 -39.43 -56.48
N GLN A 29 -23.89 -39.31 -55.35
CA GLN A 29 -23.05 -40.29 -54.59
C GLN A 29 -21.52 -40.46 -54.81
N ALA A 30 -20.78 -40.10 -53.75
CA ALA A 30 -19.67 -40.78 -53.03
C ALA A 30 -18.60 -41.62 -53.77
N HIS A 31 -17.31 -41.33 -53.54
CA HIS A 31 -16.33 -42.21 -52.83
C HIS A 31 -14.90 -41.60 -52.72
N GLU A 32 -14.34 -41.74 -51.51
CA GLU A 32 -12.96 -42.15 -51.10
C GLU A 32 -11.66 -41.70 -51.81
N PHE A 33 -10.68 -41.41 -50.92
CA PHE A 33 -9.21 -41.37 -50.99
C PHE A 33 -8.46 -41.97 -52.20
N PRO A 34 -7.21 -41.50 -52.41
CA PRO A 34 -6.09 -42.36 -52.03
C PRO A 34 -4.92 -41.65 -51.32
N SER A 35 -4.18 -42.46 -50.56
CA SER A 35 -2.95 -42.13 -49.82
C SER A 35 -1.68 -42.46 -50.62
N SER A 36 -0.61 -41.70 -50.33
CA SER A 36 0.84 -41.97 -50.48
C SER A 36 1.48 -41.96 -51.89
N PRO A 37 2.76 -41.56 -51.98
CA PRO A 37 3.82 -42.57 -52.04
C PRO A 37 5.10 -42.31 -51.20
N ASP A 38 5.78 -43.43 -50.97
CA ASP A 38 6.96 -43.72 -50.15
C ASP A 38 8.30 -43.55 -50.91
N TYR A 39 9.40 -43.31 -50.19
CA TYR A 39 10.78 -43.57 -50.65
C TYR A 39 11.76 -43.65 -49.45
N GLY A 40 12.39 -44.83 -49.26
CA GLY A 40 13.82 -44.90 -48.87
C GLY A 40 14.18 -45.66 -47.59
N GLN A 41 14.49 -46.95 -47.73
CA GLN A 41 15.07 -47.86 -46.74
C GLN A 41 16.60 -47.69 -46.51
N ASN A 42 17.05 -47.96 -45.27
CA ASN A 42 18.09 -48.95 -44.85
C ASN A 42 19.00 -48.43 -43.71
N LEU A 43 19.07 -49.15 -42.56
CA LEU A 43 20.17 -50.10 -42.23
C LEU A 43 20.16 -50.54 -40.73
N LEU A 44 20.24 -51.87 -40.56
CA LEU A 44 21.00 -52.70 -39.58
C LEU A 44 20.88 -52.54 -38.04
N ASN A 45 20.31 -53.60 -37.43
CA ASN A 45 20.86 -54.54 -36.43
C ASN A 45 21.62 -54.10 -35.15
N ASP A 46 21.07 -54.64 -34.04
CA ASP A 46 21.70 -55.39 -32.93
C ASP A 46 22.33 -54.69 -31.70
N LEU A 47 22.16 -55.41 -30.56
CA LEU A 47 22.78 -55.31 -29.20
C LEU A 47 21.96 -54.47 -28.20
N ASN A 48 21.16 -55.04 -27.28
CA ASN A 48 21.42 -55.99 -26.18
C ASN A 48 22.52 -55.56 -25.19
N GLU A 49 22.04 -55.17 -23.99
CA GLU A 49 22.67 -55.21 -22.66
C GLU A 49 24.06 -54.57 -22.46
N SER A 50 24.10 -53.46 -21.72
CA SER A 50 24.80 -53.43 -20.42
C SER A 50 24.55 -52.12 -19.66
N CYS A 51 24.63 -52.28 -18.34
CA CYS A 51 24.34 -51.36 -17.27
C CYS A 51 25.07 -50.01 -17.28
N THR A 52 24.48 -49.10 -16.50
CA THR A 52 25.11 -48.00 -15.75
C THR A 52 25.66 -46.83 -16.56
N GLU A 53 24.77 -45.89 -16.91
CA GLU A 53 24.99 -44.42 -16.86
C GLU A 53 23.64 -43.68 -17.12
N GLU A 54 22.57 -44.08 -16.42
CA GLU A 54 21.18 -43.58 -16.57
C GLU A 54 20.87 -42.28 -15.78
N ALA A 55 21.87 -41.41 -15.54
CA ALA A 55 21.63 -40.12 -14.90
C ALA A 55 21.95 -38.94 -15.82
N SER A 56 23.10 -38.92 -16.50
CA SER A 56 23.47 -37.76 -17.34
C SER A 56 22.77 -37.74 -18.69
N THR A 57 22.52 -38.89 -19.31
CA THR A 57 21.83 -38.97 -20.62
C THR A 57 20.34 -38.65 -20.52
N ALA A 58 19.71 -39.02 -19.39
CA ALA A 58 18.32 -38.68 -19.11
C ALA A 58 18.15 -37.18 -18.78
N GLU A 59 19.11 -36.57 -18.07
CA GLU A 59 19.13 -35.12 -17.84
C GLU A 59 19.43 -34.33 -19.12
N ASP A 60 20.34 -34.81 -19.99
CA ASP A 60 20.61 -34.20 -21.28
C ASP A 60 19.40 -34.26 -22.21
N LEU A 61 18.71 -35.41 -22.32
CA LEU A 61 17.48 -35.54 -23.10
C LEU A 61 16.33 -34.69 -22.51
N ARG A 62 16.30 -34.47 -21.19
CA ARG A 62 15.31 -33.62 -20.53
C ARG A 62 15.59 -32.13 -20.77
N LEU A 63 16.86 -31.73 -20.74
CA LEU A 63 17.29 -30.38 -21.12
C LEU A 63 17.05 -30.11 -22.61
N GLU A 64 17.28 -31.11 -23.47
CA GLU A 64 17.04 -30.99 -24.91
C GLU A 64 15.54 -30.98 -25.24
N LEU A 65 14.72 -31.71 -24.47
CA LEU A 65 13.26 -31.63 -24.52
C LEU A 65 12.75 -30.27 -24.04
N ASP A 66 13.22 -29.77 -22.89
CA ASP A 66 12.86 -28.45 -22.38
C ASP A 66 13.28 -27.33 -23.35
N GLN A 67 14.44 -27.47 -24.01
CA GLN A 67 14.91 -26.55 -25.02
C GLN A 67 14.13 -26.66 -26.34
N SER A 68 13.67 -27.86 -26.70
CA SER A 68 12.77 -28.10 -27.83
C SER A 68 11.37 -27.55 -27.55
N GLU A 69 10.85 -27.69 -26.33
CA GLU A 69 9.57 -27.13 -25.89
C GLU A 69 9.61 -25.60 -25.86
N LEU A 70 10.72 -25.00 -25.42
CA LEU A 70 10.94 -23.56 -25.50
C LEU A 70 11.01 -23.06 -26.95
N LYS A 71 11.71 -23.78 -27.83
CA LYS A 71 11.72 -23.47 -29.27
C LYS A 71 10.33 -23.65 -29.89
N GLN A 72 9.57 -24.66 -29.48
CA GLN A 72 8.21 -24.91 -29.96
C GLN A 72 7.24 -23.80 -29.49
N ARG A 73 7.36 -23.34 -28.23
CA ARG A 73 6.61 -22.18 -27.73
C ARG A 73 7.00 -20.90 -28.46
N GLY A 74 8.29 -20.65 -28.66
CA GLY A 74 8.76 -19.49 -29.42
C GLY A 74 8.30 -19.52 -30.88
N LEU A 75 8.21 -20.69 -31.51
CA LEU A 75 7.64 -20.86 -32.84
C LEU A 75 6.13 -20.67 -32.86
N LEU A 76 5.41 -21.13 -31.84
CA LEU A 76 3.97 -20.89 -31.67
C LEU A 76 3.67 -19.40 -31.51
N ASP A 77 4.42 -18.69 -30.67
CA ASP A 77 4.31 -17.24 -30.51
C ASP A 77 4.61 -16.52 -31.83
N LYS A 78 5.61 -16.99 -32.59
CA LYS A 78 5.93 -16.45 -33.91
C LYS A 78 4.81 -16.68 -34.93
N VAL A 79 4.18 -17.85 -34.92
CA VAL A 79 3.04 -18.19 -35.78
C VAL A 79 1.82 -17.36 -35.39
N GLN A 80 1.60 -17.13 -34.10
CA GLN A 80 0.52 -16.28 -33.61
C GLN A 80 0.73 -14.82 -34.02
N GLN A 81 1.94 -14.29 -33.84
CA GLN A 81 2.31 -12.95 -34.28
C GLN A 81 2.13 -12.78 -35.80
N LEU A 82 2.57 -13.74 -36.61
CA LEU A 82 2.35 -13.73 -38.07
C LEU A 82 0.86 -13.88 -38.43
N GLY A 83 0.07 -14.55 -37.60
CA GLY A 83 -1.37 -14.67 -37.76
C GLY A 83 -2.10 -13.34 -37.51
N GLU A 84 -1.65 -12.59 -36.50
CA GLU A 84 -2.12 -11.23 -36.17
C GLU A 84 -1.71 -10.25 -37.28
N GLU A 85 -0.44 -10.24 -37.70
CA GLU A 85 0.05 -9.42 -38.83
C GLU A 85 -0.71 -9.74 -40.13
N ALA A 86 -1.01 -11.02 -40.41
CA ALA A 86 -1.82 -11.41 -41.55
C ALA A 86 -3.29 -11.01 -41.42
N ALA A 87 -3.83 -10.89 -40.21
CA ALA A 87 -5.18 -10.37 -39.96
C ALA A 87 -5.25 -8.86 -40.21
N GLU A 88 -4.27 -8.11 -39.70
CA GLU A 88 -4.15 -6.67 -39.96
C GLU A 88 -3.99 -6.38 -41.46
N LEU A 89 -3.17 -7.17 -42.16
CA LEU A 89 -3.03 -7.05 -43.62
C LEU A 89 -4.34 -7.39 -44.37
N ARG A 90 -5.14 -8.35 -43.89
CA ARG A 90 -6.47 -8.62 -44.47
C ARG A 90 -7.42 -7.46 -44.27
N ASP A 91 -7.42 -6.83 -43.09
CA ASP A 91 -8.28 -5.67 -42.81
C ASP A 91 -7.89 -4.46 -43.68
N VAL A 92 -6.59 -4.23 -43.89
CA VAL A 92 -6.09 -3.19 -44.80
C VAL A 92 -6.52 -3.50 -46.25
N VAL A 93 -6.45 -4.75 -46.69
CA VAL A 93 -6.92 -5.15 -48.03
C VAL A 93 -8.42 -4.92 -48.18
N VAL A 94 -9.24 -5.25 -47.18
CA VAL A 94 -10.68 -4.97 -47.19
C VAL A 94 -10.98 -3.47 -47.25
N GLN A 95 -10.23 -2.66 -46.51
CA GLN A 95 -10.35 -1.20 -46.58
C GLN A 95 -9.94 -0.64 -47.96
N LEU A 96 -8.85 -1.14 -48.55
CA LEU A 96 -8.43 -0.73 -49.89
C LEU A 96 -9.43 -1.19 -50.96
N GLN A 97 -10.02 -2.38 -50.81
CA GLN A 97 -11.08 -2.89 -51.67
C GLN A 97 -12.33 -1.99 -51.60
N SER A 98 -12.75 -1.62 -50.38
CA SER A 98 -13.86 -0.68 -50.18
C SER A 98 -13.60 0.70 -50.78
N GLN A 99 -12.37 1.21 -50.66
CA GLN A 99 -11.99 2.48 -51.29
C GLN A 99 -11.97 2.40 -52.83
N LEU A 100 -11.58 1.26 -53.39
CA LEU A 100 -11.60 1.01 -54.83
C LEU A 100 -13.03 0.92 -55.36
N ASP A 101 -13.93 0.24 -54.65
CA ASP A 101 -15.35 0.12 -55.03
C ASP A 101 -16.05 1.49 -55.02
N VAL A 102 -15.77 2.33 -54.01
CA VAL A 102 -16.28 3.71 -53.94
C VAL A 102 -15.72 4.57 -55.09
N SER A 103 -14.45 4.38 -55.44
CA SER A 103 -13.81 5.12 -56.54
C SER A 103 -14.34 4.71 -57.92
N LEU A 104 -14.61 3.40 -58.12
CA LEU A 104 -15.19 2.87 -59.36
C LEU A 104 -16.65 3.31 -59.52
N ALA A 105 -17.45 3.27 -58.45
CA ALA A 105 -18.82 3.78 -58.47
C ALA A 105 -18.88 5.28 -58.80
N ALA A 106 -17.98 6.08 -58.22
CA ALA A 106 -17.87 7.50 -58.53
C ALA A 106 -17.43 7.75 -60.00
N GLN A 107 -16.58 6.89 -60.56
CA GLN A 107 -16.14 6.99 -61.95
C GLN A 107 -17.25 6.60 -62.95
N GLU A 108 -18.07 5.59 -62.62
CA GLU A 108 -19.24 5.19 -63.43
C GLU A 108 -20.31 6.28 -63.45
N GLU A 109 -20.61 6.90 -62.31
CA GLU A 109 -21.51 8.08 -62.26
C GLU A 109 -20.96 9.25 -63.08
N GLN A 110 -19.65 9.50 -63.03
CA GLN A 110 -19.03 10.58 -63.81
C GLN A 110 -19.07 10.30 -65.33
N GLN A 111 -18.95 9.04 -65.75
CA GLN A 111 -19.15 8.64 -67.15
C GLN A 111 -20.61 8.72 -67.60
N GLY A 112 -21.56 8.35 -66.73
CA GLY A 112 -22.99 8.50 -66.99
C GLY A 112 -23.39 9.96 -67.22
N LEU A 113 -22.94 10.85 -66.33
CA LEU A 113 -23.17 12.29 -66.44
C LEU A 113 -22.50 12.90 -67.69
N GLN A 114 -21.31 12.44 -68.08
CA GLN A 114 -20.65 12.87 -69.32
C GLN A 114 -21.41 12.39 -70.58
N GLY A 115 -22.01 11.20 -70.53
CA GLY A 115 -22.87 10.66 -71.60
C GLY A 115 -24.14 11.49 -71.80
N ASP A 116 -24.81 11.85 -70.70
CA ASP A 116 -26.01 12.69 -70.73
C ASP A 116 -25.73 14.11 -71.23
N LEU A 117 -24.58 14.68 -70.87
CA LEU A 117 -24.15 16.00 -71.31
C LEU A 117 -23.87 16.04 -72.82
N ASN A 118 -23.24 14.99 -73.37
CA ASN A 118 -23.05 14.84 -74.81
C ASN A 118 -24.38 14.62 -75.57
N ALA A 119 -25.33 13.90 -74.98
CA ALA A 119 -26.65 13.69 -75.57
C ALA A 119 -27.50 14.97 -75.58
N LEU A 120 -27.39 15.81 -74.55
CA LEU A 120 -28.03 17.12 -74.49
C LEU A 120 -27.38 18.11 -75.48
N GLN A 121 -26.05 18.11 -75.60
CA GLN A 121 -25.34 18.93 -76.59
C GLN A 121 -25.70 18.54 -78.04
N GLY A 122 -25.87 17.24 -78.32
CA GLY A 122 -26.35 16.76 -79.63
C GLY A 122 -27.79 17.21 -79.96
N LYS A 123 -28.66 17.30 -78.95
CA LYS A 123 -30.04 17.82 -79.10
C LYS A 123 -30.05 19.34 -79.32
N GLU A 124 -29.18 20.08 -78.63
CA GLU A 124 -29.04 21.53 -78.81
C GLU A 124 -28.54 21.90 -80.21
N GLU A 125 -27.58 21.16 -80.76
CA GLU A 125 -27.10 21.36 -82.12
C GLU A 125 -28.16 21.02 -83.18
N ALA A 126 -28.98 19.99 -82.97
CA ALA A 126 -30.09 19.64 -83.86
C ALA A 126 -31.14 20.77 -83.91
N LEU A 127 -31.53 21.29 -82.75
CA LEU A 127 -32.45 22.43 -82.63
C LEU A 127 -31.85 23.71 -83.25
N SER A 128 -30.54 23.95 -83.08
CA SER A 128 -29.86 25.10 -83.71
C SER A 128 -29.81 25.02 -85.24
N ARG A 129 -29.73 23.80 -85.82
CA ARG A 129 -29.82 23.59 -87.27
C ARG A 129 -31.25 23.81 -87.79
N GLU A 130 -32.26 23.37 -87.04
CA GLU A 130 -33.67 23.53 -87.38
C GLU A 130 -34.12 25.00 -87.33
N VAL A 131 -33.67 25.76 -86.33
CA VAL A 131 -33.92 27.21 -86.21
C VAL A 131 -33.24 28.02 -87.34
N LYS A 132 -32.07 27.59 -87.83
CA LYS A 132 -31.43 28.21 -89.00
C LYS A 132 -32.17 27.92 -90.31
N ALA A 133 -32.72 26.72 -90.49
CA ALA A 133 -33.52 26.37 -91.66
C ALA A 133 -34.83 27.18 -91.75
N LEU A 134 -35.50 27.40 -90.62
CA LEU A 134 -36.72 28.22 -90.54
C LEU A 134 -36.46 29.71 -90.80
N ARG A 135 -35.27 30.24 -90.45
CA ARG A 135 -34.88 31.64 -90.74
C ARG A 135 -34.55 31.91 -92.21
N THR A 136 -34.22 30.88 -92.99
CA THR A 136 -33.93 31.02 -94.43
C THR A 136 -35.15 30.83 -95.34
N GLY A 137 -36.20 30.13 -94.90
CA GLY A 137 -37.46 29.98 -95.65
C GLY A 137 -38.34 31.23 -95.67
N GLY A 138 -38.38 31.98 -94.56
CA GLY A 138 -39.29 33.13 -94.41
C GLY A 138 -38.97 34.39 -95.23
N LYS A 139 -37.80 34.47 -95.89
CA LYS A 139 -37.41 35.68 -96.66
C LYS A 139 -37.77 35.63 -98.15
N ALA A 140 -38.15 34.48 -98.69
CA ALA A 140 -38.50 34.34 -100.11
C ALA A 140 -40.01 34.54 -100.40
N GLU A 141 -40.89 34.25 -99.44
CA GLU A 141 -42.35 34.40 -99.63
C GLU A 141 -42.88 35.80 -99.27
N GLN A 142 -42.16 36.57 -98.46
CA GLN A 142 -42.58 37.91 -98.02
C GLN A 142 -42.45 38.99 -99.12
N GLN A 143 -41.57 38.80 -100.12
CA GLN A 143 -41.44 39.72 -101.26
C GLN A 143 -42.48 39.47 -102.37
N LEU A 144 -42.99 38.24 -102.51
CA LEU A 144 -43.96 37.87 -103.55
C LEU A 144 -45.41 38.27 -103.20
N LEU A 145 -45.72 38.39 -101.90
CA LEU A 145 -47.05 38.75 -101.41
C LEU A 145 -47.30 40.27 -101.39
N GLN A 146 -46.25 41.09 -101.37
CA GLN A 146 -46.36 42.56 -101.31
C GLN A 146 -46.69 43.20 -102.68
N GLU A 147 -46.32 42.56 -103.79
CA GLU A 147 -46.66 43.01 -105.16
C GLU A 147 -48.10 42.62 -105.59
N LYS A 148 -48.65 41.53 -105.05
CA LYS A 148 -50.00 41.04 -105.42
C LYS A 148 -51.14 41.78 -104.71
N LEU A 149 -50.88 42.40 -103.56
CA LEU A 149 -51.88 43.14 -102.78
C LEU A 149 -52.26 44.48 -103.45
N ALA A 150 -51.28 45.21 -104.00
CA ALA A 150 -51.50 46.52 -104.63
C ALA A 150 -52.32 46.45 -105.95
N ALA A 151 -52.28 45.33 -106.66
CA ALA A 151 -53.02 45.15 -107.92
C ALA A 151 -54.49 44.74 -107.73
N ALA A 152 -54.85 44.17 -106.57
CA ALA A 152 -56.20 43.72 -106.25
C ALA A 152 -57.08 44.85 -105.70
N GLU A 153 -56.50 45.83 -105.00
CA GLU A 153 -57.22 46.95 -104.41
C GLU A 153 -57.80 47.94 -105.45
N GLY A 154 -57.16 48.07 -106.63
CA GLY A 154 -57.64 48.96 -107.70
C GLY A 154 -58.87 48.46 -108.47
N LYS A 155 -59.14 47.14 -108.50
CA LYS A 155 -60.28 46.55 -109.23
C LYS A 155 -61.56 46.44 -108.40
N ASN A 156 -61.44 46.43 -107.07
CA ASN A 156 -62.58 46.29 -106.16
C ASN A 156 -63.43 47.56 -106.00
N MET A 157 -62.85 48.75 -106.22
CA MET A 157 -63.60 50.01 -106.15
C MET A 157 -64.53 50.26 -107.35
N GLU A 158 -64.29 49.62 -108.50
CA GLU A 158 -65.09 49.83 -109.73
C GLU A 158 -66.33 48.92 -109.82
N LEU A 159 -66.31 47.74 -109.19
CA LEU A 159 -67.40 46.76 -109.23
C LEU A 159 -68.52 47.03 -108.22
N LEU A 160 -68.19 47.63 -107.06
CA LEU A 160 -69.19 47.99 -106.04
C LEU A 160 -70.18 49.07 -106.52
N ALA A 161 -69.77 49.99 -107.39
CA ALA A 161 -70.66 51.04 -107.89
C ALA A 161 -71.67 50.58 -108.95
N LYS A 162 -71.48 49.39 -109.56
CA LYS A 162 -72.36 48.85 -110.62
C LYS A 162 -73.35 47.80 -110.10
N LEU A 163 -73.15 47.26 -108.89
CA LEU A 163 -74.01 46.22 -108.30
C LEU A 163 -75.23 46.80 -107.54
N ASP A 164 -75.11 48.01 -106.99
CA ASP A 164 -76.19 48.67 -106.24
C ASP A 164 -77.37 49.15 -107.12
N GLY A 165 -77.19 49.25 -108.43
CA GLY A 165 -78.23 49.74 -109.36
C GLY A 165 -79.19 48.68 -109.92
N VAL A 166 -78.85 47.38 -109.83
CA VAL A 166 -79.59 46.32 -110.57
C VAL A 166 -80.43 45.43 -109.66
N LEU A 167 -80.20 45.45 -108.35
CA LEU A 167 -80.81 44.50 -107.40
C LEU A 167 -82.09 45.02 -106.71
N SER A 168 -82.55 46.24 -106.99
CA SER A 168 -83.71 46.83 -106.31
C SER A 168 -85.08 46.57 -106.96
N GLU A 169 -85.17 46.04 -108.19
CA GLU A 169 -86.45 46.04 -108.93
C GLU A 169 -86.99 44.67 -109.37
N LYS A 170 -86.29 43.55 -109.12
CA LYS A 170 -86.69 42.24 -109.67
C LYS A 170 -86.98 41.12 -108.65
N GLY A 171 -86.82 41.38 -107.35
CA GLY A 171 -87.00 40.36 -106.31
C GLY A 171 -88.40 40.25 -105.67
N GLN A 172 -89.33 41.15 -106.00
CA GLN A 172 -90.46 41.43 -105.10
C GLN A 172 -91.85 40.92 -105.53
N GLN A 173 -91.99 39.99 -106.49
CA GLN A 173 -93.35 39.64 -106.96
C GLN A 173 -93.66 38.23 -107.49
N ALA A 174 -92.88 37.17 -107.22
CA ALA A 174 -93.14 35.87 -107.88
C ALA A 174 -93.15 34.58 -107.05
N THR A 175 -92.86 34.55 -105.74
CA THR A 175 -92.76 33.26 -105.01
C THR A 175 -93.52 33.19 -103.68
N SER A 176 -94.49 34.08 -103.47
CA SER A 176 -95.25 34.18 -102.21
C SER A 176 -96.32 33.09 -101.95
N HIS A 177 -96.50 32.09 -102.83
CA HIS A 177 -97.64 31.15 -102.69
C HIS A 177 -97.33 29.65 -102.82
N PHE A 178 -96.08 29.21 -103.00
CA PHE A 178 -95.69 27.78 -102.94
C PHE A 178 -94.74 27.42 -101.78
N ASP A 179 -94.10 28.40 -101.14
CA ASP A 179 -93.25 28.19 -99.96
C ASP A 179 -94.03 27.75 -98.71
N SER A 180 -95.33 28.06 -98.60
CA SER A 180 -96.09 27.86 -97.37
C SER A 180 -96.30 26.38 -96.99
N ALA A 181 -96.47 25.47 -97.94
CA ALA A 181 -96.80 24.07 -97.64
C ALA A 181 -95.55 23.20 -97.42
N GLN A 182 -94.47 23.45 -98.16
CA GLN A 182 -93.17 22.79 -97.99
C GLN A 182 -92.48 23.25 -96.69
N LYS A 183 -92.67 24.53 -96.31
CA LYS A 183 -92.22 25.08 -95.03
C LYS A 183 -92.88 24.40 -93.83
N ILE A 184 -94.15 23.98 -93.93
CA ILE A 184 -94.85 23.33 -92.79
C ILE A 184 -94.27 21.94 -92.49
N HIS A 185 -93.95 21.13 -93.51
CA HIS A 185 -93.29 19.83 -93.29
C HIS A 185 -91.83 19.97 -92.86
N GLU A 186 -91.07 20.88 -93.47
CA GLU A 186 -89.69 21.17 -93.08
C GLU A 186 -89.60 21.74 -91.64
N LEU A 187 -90.58 22.54 -91.21
CA LEU A 187 -90.68 23.02 -89.83
C LEU A 187 -91.09 21.90 -88.85
N LEU A 188 -91.91 20.93 -89.26
CA LEU A 188 -92.29 19.79 -88.42
C LEU A 188 -91.12 18.81 -88.19
N ASP A 189 -90.31 18.55 -89.21
CA ASP A 189 -89.12 17.69 -89.06
C ASP A 189 -88.03 18.40 -88.26
N ARG A 190 -87.80 19.71 -88.51
CA ARG A 190 -86.92 20.54 -87.66
C ARG A 190 -87.42 20.63 -86.22
N LEU A 191 -88.74 20.65 -85.98
CA LEU A 191 -89.31 20.63 -84.63
C LEU A 191 -89.03 19.30 -83.94
N LYS A 192 -89.19 18.16 -84.62
CA LYS A 192 -88.89 16.83 -84.06
C LYS A 192 -87.40 16.63 -83.80
N GLU A 193 -86.53 17.10 -84.69
CA GLU A 193 -85.07 17.08 -84.48
C GLU A 193 -84.66 18.03 -83.34
N ALA A 194 -85.27 19.22 -83.25
CA ALA A 194 -85.06 20.13 -82.13
C ALA A 194 -85.60 19.58 -80.81
N GLU A 195 -86.73 18.86 -80.80
CA GLU A 195 -87.28 18.19 -79.63
C GLU A 195 -86.39 17.02 -79.19
N ARG A 196 -85.87 16.23 -80.13
CA ARG A 196 -84.89 15.17 -79.84
C ARG A 196 -83.58 15.74 -79.30
N GLY A 197 -83.02 16.77 -79.95
CA GLY A 197 -81.83 17.47 -79.47
C GLY A 197 -82.03 18.15 -78.12
N LYS A 198 -83.23 18.63 -77.81
CA LYS A 198 -83.59 19.12 -76.47
C LYS A 198 -83.63 17.98 -75.44
N MET A 199 -84.19 16.83 -75.76
CA MET A 199 -84.19 15.67 -74.85
C MET A 199 -82.76 15.15 -74.60
N ASP A 200 -81.93 15.08 -75.63
CA ASP A 200 -80.53 14.66 -75.50
C ASP A 200 -79.70 15.68 -74.69
N ALA A 201 -79.90 16.98 -74.92
CA ALA A 201 -79.26 18.03 -74.12
C ALA A 201 -79.74 18.03 -72.66
N VAL A 202 -81.02 17.72 -72.40
CA VAL A 202 -81.55 17.55 -71.04
C VAL A 202 -80.96 16.31 -70.36
N ALA A 203 -80.84 15.18 -71.08
CA ALA A 203 -80.21 13.98 -70.56
C ALA A 203 -78.71 14.20 -70.26
N GLU A 204 -77.99 14.90 -71.13
CA GLU A 204 -76.59 15.27 -70.91
C GLU A 204 -76.44 16.28 -69.77
N ALA A 205 -77.36 17.24 -69.63
CA ALA A 205 -77.39 18.17 -68.52
C ALA A 205 -77.69 17.47 -67.19
N ASP A 206 -78.60 16.49 -67.17
CA ASP A 206 -78.91 15.67 -65.99
C ASP A 206 -77.75 14.74 -65.61
N GLU A 207 -77.02 14.18 -66.57
CA GLU A 207 -75.81 13.40 -66.27
C GLU A 207 -74.66 14.29 -65.78
N LYS A 208 -74.46 15.47 -66.38
CA LYS A 208 -73.53 16.48 -65.87
C LYS A 208 -73.90 16.96 -64.47
N LYS A 209 -75.19 17.10 -64.18
CA LYS A 209 -75.69 17.43 -62.83
C LYS A 209 -75.38 16.32 -61.83
N ARG A 210 -75.62 15.06 -62.18
CA ARG A 210 -75.25 13.91 -61.34
C ARG A 210 -73.73 13.81 -61.12
N GLN A 211 -72.93 14.14 -62.13
CA GLN A 211 -71.48 14.21 -61.99
C GLN A 211 -71.03 15.35 -61.08
N ALA A 212 -71.66 16.53 -61.19
CA ALA A 212 -71.40 17.65 -60.30
C ALA A 212 -71.78 17.33 -58.84
N GLU A 213 -72.94 16.72 -58.60
CA GLU A 213 -73.39 16.29 -57.28
C GLU A 213 -72.41 15.27 -56.65
N ARG A 214 -71.92 14.29 -57.44
CA ARG A 214 -70.89 13.33 -56.96
C ARG A 214 -69.57 14.01 -56.61
N LEU A 215 -69.12 14.98 -57.40
CA LEU A 215 -67.89 15.73 -57.12
C LEU A 215 -68.05 16.64 -55.90
N GLU A 216 -69.23 17.20 -55.68
CA GLU A 216 -69.54 18.02 -54.51
C GLU A 216 -69.58 17.17 -53.23
N GLU A 217 -70.20 15.98 -53.28
CA GLU A 217 -70.13 15.00 -52.18
C GLU A 217 -68.69 14.54 -51.90
N GLU A 218 -67.89 14.27 -52.94
CA GLU A 218 -66.48 13.89 -52.78
C GLU A 218 -65.64 15.03 -52.17
N LEU A 219 -65.89 16.28 -52.57
CA LEU A 219 -65.24 17.47 -52.00
C LEU A 219 -65.60 17.65 -50.53
N THR A 220 -66.89 17.59 -50.17
CA THR A 220 -67.31 17.72 -48.76
C THR A 220 -66.72 16.62 -47.87
N LEU A 221 -66.60 15.39 -48.36
CA LEU A 221 -65.92 14.31 -47.65
C LEU A 221 -64.42 14.55 -47.50
N LYS A 222 -63.75 15.07 -48.54
CA LYS A 222 -62.32 15.43 -48.46
C LYS A 222 -62.07 16.62 -47.52
N GLU A 223 -62.95 17.61 -47.50
CA GLU A 223 -62.89 18.75 -46.57
C GLU A 223 -63.12 18.29 -45.12
N ALA A 224 -64.08 17.40 -44.88
CA ALA A 224 -64.30 16.79 -43.57
C ALA A 224 -63.10 15.92 -43.12
N ALA A 225 -62.44 15.22 -44.05
CA ALA A 225 -61.23 14.46 -43.77
C ALA A 225 -60.03 15.38 -43.48
N ALA A 226 -59.88 16.49 -44.22
CA ALA A 226 -58.84 17.48 -44.02
C ALA A 226 -58.97 18.18 -42.66
N THR A 227 -60.16 18.66 -42.31
CA THR A 227 -60.44 19.28 -40.99
C THR A 227 -60.24 18.30 -39.83
N ARG A 228 -60.60 17.02 -40.01
CA ARG A 228 -60.27 15.95 -39.03
C ARG A 228 -58.76 15.68 -38.95
N GLY A 229 -58.02 15.84 -40.04
CA GLY A 229 -56.56 15.77 -40.05
C GLY A 229 -55.90 16.94 -39.33
N GLU A 230 -56.36 18.17 -39.60
CA GLU A 230 -55.89 19.41 -38.96
C GLU A 230 -56.13 19.39 -37.45
N THR A 231 -57.33 19.02 -37.00
CA THR A 231 -57.64 18.91 -35.55
C THR A 231 -56.80 17.84 -34.83
N LYS A 232 -56.46 16.73 -35.50
CA LYS A 232 -55.54 15.73 -34.96
C LYS A 232 -54.10 16.25 -34.88
N LEU A 233 -53.65 16.98 -35.89
CA LEU A 233 -52.35 17.63 -35.90
C LEU A 233 -52.24 18.67 -34.78
N GLU A 234 -53.25 19.53 -34.60
CA GLU A 234 -53.31 20.48 -33.50
C GLU A 234 -53.24 19.78 -32.14
N ALA A 235 -54.01 18.71 -31.92
CA ALA A 235 -53.98 17.95 -30.67
C ALA A 235 -52.60 17.31 -30.39
N LEU A 236 -51.93 16.81 -31.43
CA LEU A 236 -50.57 16.27 -31.31
C LEU A 236 -49.54 17.37 -31.04
N VAL A 237 -49.69 18.53 -31.67
CA VAL A 237 -48.82 19.69 -31.43
C VAL A 237 -49.00 20.20 -29.99
N THR A 238 -50.23 20.27 -29.48
CA THR A 238 -50.47 20.67 -28.09
C THR A 238 -49.89 19.66 -27.12
N SER A 239 -50.09 18.35 -27.32
CA SER A 239 -49.52 17.35 -26.41
C SER A 239 -47.98 17.31 -26.46
N ALA A 240 -47.39 17.48 -27.65
CA ALA A 240 -45.95 17.58 -27.81
C ALA A 240 -45.38 18.85 -27.15
N SER A 241 -46.10 19.97 -27.21
CA SER A 241 -45.71 21.21 -26.54
C SER A 241 -45.78 21.10 -25.01
N GLU A 242 -46.78 20.40 -24.47
CA GLU A 242 -46.94 20.13 -23.04
C GLU A 242 -45.84 19.20 -22.52
N GLU A 243 -45.53 18.12 -23.26
CA GLU A 243 -44.43 17.22 -22.92
C GLU A 243 -43.08 17.95 -22.98
N LYS A 244 -42.85 18.77 -24.00
CA LYS A 244 -41.64 19.62 -24.08
C LYS A 244 -41.52 20.54 -22.86
N ALA A 245 -42.60 21.20 -22.44
CA ALA A 245 -42.59 22.06 -21.27
C ALA A 245 -42.29 21.28 -19.97
N LYS A 246 -42.78 20.04 -19.82
CA LYS A 246 -42.44 19.18 -18.68
C LYS A 246 -40.96 18.82 -18.66
N TRP A 247 -40.38 18.47 -19.80
CA TRP A 247 -38.95 18.16 -19.90
C TRP A 247 -38.08 19.39 -19.66
N GLU A 248 -38.47 20.57 -20.13
CA GLU A 248 -37.78 21.83 -19.84
C GLU A 248 -37.75 22.13 -18.34
N VAL A 249 -38.88 22.01 -17.65
CA VAL A 249 -38.93 22.14 -16.17
C VAL A 249 -38.04 21.10 -15.51
N LYS A 250 -38.01 19.86 -16.00
CA LYS A 250 -37.18 18.79 -15.42
C LYS A 250 -35.68 19.04 -15.60
N VAL A 251 -35.28 19.56 -16.76
CA VAL A 251 -33.91 19.95 -17.04
C VAL A 251 -33.50 21.12 -16.15
N GLU A 252 -34.35 22.13 -15.99
CA GLU A 252 -34.09 23.28 -15.11
C GLU A 252 -33.92 22.84 -13.63
N GLU A 253 -34.77 21.93 -13.15
CA GLU A 253 -34.63 21.33 -11.82
C GLU A 253 -33.29 20.60 -11.67
N GLN A 254 -32.89 19.80 -12.65
CA GLN A 254 -31.62 19.06 -12.65
C GLN A 254 -30.41 20.00 -12.70
N CYS A 255 -30.46 21.05 -13.53
CA CYS A 255 -29.44 22.09 -13.57
C CYS A 255 -29.30 22.80 -12.22
N SER A 256 -30.41 23.19 -11.60
CA SER A 256 -30.40 23.82 -10.26
C SER A 256 -29.84 22.88 -9.18
N ALA A 257 -30.07 21.58 -9.30
CA ALA A 257 -29.52 20.57 -8.39
C ALA A 257 -28.01 20.38 -8.61
N LEU A 258 -27.55 20.40 -9.86
CA LEU A 258 -26.12 20.36 -10.21
C LEU A 258 -25.39 21.60 -9.69
N ASP A 259 -25.95 22.80 -9.86
CA ASP A 259 -25.36 24.04 -9.34
C ASP A 259 -25.22 24.02 -7.81
N LYS A 260 -26.23 23.49 -7.10
CA LYS A 260 -26.17 23.30 -5.63
C LYS A 260 -25.09 22.30 -5.23
N LEU A 261 -24.96 21.18 -5.94
CA LEU A 261 -23.92 20.18 -5.69
C LEU A 261 -22.52 20.72 -5.99
N GLN A 262 -22.37 21.49 -7.07
CA GLN A 262 -21.12 22.15 -7.44
C GLN A 262 -20.73 23.20 -6.40
N GLY A 263 -21.70 24.00 -5.91
CA GLY A 263 -21.52 24.91 -4.79
C GLY A 263 -21.04 24.19 -3.52
N ALA A 264 -21.72 23.10 -3.13
CA ALA A 264 -21.34 22.30 -1.96
C ALA A 264 -19.93 21.68 -2.09
N LEU A 265 -19.57 21.19 -3.28
CA LEU A 265 -18.23 20.69 -3.59
C LEU A 265 -17.16 21.77 -3.42
N THR A 266 -17.38 22.98 -3.96
CA THR A 266 -16.41 24.07 -3.84
C THR A 266 -16.21 24.53 -2.39
N VAL A 267 -17.26 24.48 -1.56
CA VAL A 267 -17.16 24.74 -0.12
C VAL A 267 -16.35 23.65 0.56
N ARG A 268 -16.64 22.37 0.26
CA ARG A 268 -15.92 21.22 0.82
C ARG A 268 -14.44 21.22 0.42
N GLU A 269 -14.12 21.61 -0.81
CA GLU A 269 -12.74 21.79 -1.27
C GLU A 269 -12.01 22.91 -0.51
N LYS A 270 -12.69 24.03 -0.23
CA LYS A 270 -12.10 25.12 0.58
C LYS A 270 -11.89 24.69 2.03
N GLU A 271 -12.85 23.99 2.63
CA GLU A 271 -12.74 23.46 4.00
C GLU A 271 -11.57 22.46 4.11
N THR A 272 -11.52 21.45 3.25
CA THR A 272 -10.44 20.45 3.25
C THR A 272 -9.08 21.09 2.98
N ARG A 273 -8.99 22.07 2.08
CA ARG A 273 -7.76 22.85 1.86
C ARG A 273 -7.36 23.62 3.12
N SER A 274 -8.31 24.21 3.84
CA SER A 274 -8.03 24.92 5.10
C SER A 274 -7.54 23.97 6.20
N GLU A 275 -8.17 22.79 6.34
CA GLU A 275 -7.76 21.76 7.28
C GLU A 275 -6.36 21.22 6.98
N VAL A 276 -6.04 20.97 5.70
CA VAL A 276 -4.70 20.56 5.26
C VAL A 276 -3.66 21.64 5.58
N THR A 277 -3.97 22.92 5.37
CA THR A 277 -3.05 24.01 5.75
C THR A 277 -2.84 24.10 7.26
N ALA A 278 -3.88 23.90 8.06
CA ALA A 278 -3.79 23.91 9.52
C ALA A 278 -2.98 22.71 10.04
N LEU A 279 -3.18 21.51 9.48
CA LEU A 279 -2.40 20.31 9.81
C LEU A 279 -0.93 20.46 9.41
N LYS A 280 -0.65 21.03 8.23
CA LYS A 280 0.73 21.38 7.82
C LYS A 280 1.39 22.37 8.78
N GLY A 281 0.65 23.35 9.30
CA GLY A 281 1.14 24.27 10.33
C GLY A 281 1.50 23.57 11.63
N LYS A 282 0.61 22.71 12.14
CA LYS A 282 0.85 21.90 13.35
C LYS A 282 2.04 20.95 13.20
N LEU A 283 2.23 20.37 12.02
CA LEU A 283 3.37 19.51 11.73
C LEU A 283 4.69 20.29 11.80
N LYS A 284 4.76 21.46 11.14
CA LYS A 284 5.95 22.33 11.21
C LYS A 284 6.28 22.77 12.63
N GLU A 285 5.27 23.09 13.45
CA GLU A 285 5.47 23.43 14.85
C GLU A 285 6.02 22.24 15.66
N LYS A 286 5.51 21.03 15.39
CA LYS A 286 6.01 19.80 16.00
C LYS A 286 7.44 19.49 15.58
N ASP A 287 7.79 19.66 14.32
CA ASP A 287 9.15 19.47 13.81
C ASP A 287 10.12 20.48 14.45
N ALA A 288 9.72 21.74 14.58
CA ALA A 288 10.52 22.75 15.28
C ALA A 288 10.68 22.42 16.78
N GLN A 289 9.63 21.93 17.43
CA GLN A 289 9.67 21.49 18.83
C GLN A 289 10.59 20.27 19.02
N LEU A 290 10.54 19.30 18.11
CA LEU A 290 11.44 18.14 18.14
C LEU A 290 12.89 18.56 17.85
N GLY A 291 13.13 19.45 16.89
CA GLY A 291 14.45 19.99 16.58
C GLY A 291 15.09 20.71 17.77
N SER A 292 14.35 21.58 18.46
CA SER A 292 14.84 22.28 19.66
C SER A 292 15.12 21.31 20.82
N LYS A 293 14.26 20.30 21.02
CA LYS A 293 14.46 19.27 22.03
C LYS A 293 15.68 18.40 21.71
N HIS A 294 15.88 18.06 20.44
CA HIS A 294 17.06 17.32 19.99
C HIS A 294 18.34 18.12 20.24
N GLN A 295 18.35 19.42 19.91
CA GLN A 295 19.49 20.29 20.18
C GLN A 295 19.81 20.39 21.67
N SER A 296 18.79 20.51 22.52
CA SER A 296 18.96 20.51 23.99
C SER A 296 19.59 19.20 24.48
N LEU A 297 19.09 18.04 24.02
CA LEU A 297 19.66 16.74 24.37
C LEU A 297 21.12 16.58 23.90
N ILE A 298 21.48 17.11 22.74
CA ILE A 298 22.88 17.15 22.27
C ILE A 298 23.73 17.96 23.24
N THR A 299 23.27 19.16 23.65
CA THR A 299 24.03 20.00 24.57
C THR A 299 24.20 19.35 25.95
N GLU A 300 23.18 18.66 26.46
CA GLU A 300 23.27 17.92 27.72
C GLU A 300 24.18 16.70 27.60
N ARG A 301 24.10 15.94 26.50
CA ARG A 301 25.06 14.88 26.19
C ARG A 301 26.48 15.42 26.21
N ASP A 302 26.74 16.54 25.54
CA ASP A 302 28.09 17.13 25.49
C ASP A 302 28.60 17.59 26.85
N LYS A 303 27.71 18.09 27.71
CA LYS A 303 28.05 18.41 29.09
C LYS A 303 28.40 17.15 29.87
N LEU A 304 27.59 16.09 29.77
CA LEU A 304 27.84 14.82 30.44
C LEU A 304 29.14 14.16 29.96
N THR A 305 29.40 14.19 28.65
CA THR A 305 30.65 13.69 28.08
C THR A 305 31.85 14.48 28.60
N ARG A 306 31.77 15.81 28.68
CA ARG A 306 32.83 16.62 29.30
C ARG A 306 33.06 16.27 30.77
N ASN A 307 31.99 16.14 31.55
CA ASN A 307 32.08 15.75 32.96
C ASN A 307 32.66 14.35 33.14
N LEU A 308 32.32 13.40 32.27
CA LEU A 308 32.89 12.05 32.28
C LEU A 308 34.40 12.07 32.03
N VAL A 309 34.86 12.85 31.03
CA VAL A 309 36.29 13.01 30.75
C VAL A 309 37.03 13.64 31.93
N GLU A 310 36.42 14.63 32.59
CA GLU A 310 36.99 15.26 33.78
C GLU A 310 37.08 14.29 34.97
N LEU A 311 36.02 13.53 35.24
CA LEU A 311 36.00 12.50 36.29
C LEU A 311 37.01 11.38 36.00
N GLU A 312 37.15 10.97 34.74
CA GLU A 312 38.16 9.99 34.32
C GLU A 312 39.58 10.52 34.53
N GLY A 313 39.81 11.80 34.23
CA GLY A 313 41.08 12.49 34.53
C GLY A 313 41.38 12.50 36.03
N ASN A 314 40.41 12.89 36.85
CA ASN A 314 40.53 12.92 38.31
C ASN A 314 40.80 11.51 38.88
N ALA A 315 40.13 10.48 38.36
CA ALA A 315 40.36 9.10 38.77
C ALA A 315 41.79 8.63 38.43
N LYS A 316 42.30 8.97 37.24
CA LYS A 316 43.69 8.68 36.85
C LYS A 316 44.70 9.40 37.76
N GLU A 317 44.44 10.65 38.11
CA GLU A 317 45.30 11.40 39.05
C GLU A 317 45.31 10.78 40.44
N GLN A 318 44.14 10.39 40.97
CA GLN A 318 44.06 9.71 42.26
C GLN A 318 44.76 8.34 42.24
N ALA A 319 44.63 7.57 41.16
CA ALA A 319 45.35 6.32 40.99
C ALA A 319 46.88 6.54 41.01
N ALA A 320 47.37 7.60 40.35
CA ALA A 320 48.79 7.96 40.40
C ALA A 320 49.25 8.31 41.83
N LYS A 321 48.45 9.08 42.58
CA LYS A 321 48.73 9.40 43.99
C LYS A 321 48.77 8.15 44.87
N VAL A 322 47.85 7.20 44.66
CA VAL A 322 47.84 5.92 45.40
C VAL A 322 49.11 5.11 45.12
N GLU A 323 49.55 5.02 43.87
CA GLU A 323 50.80 4.33 43.53
C GLU A 323 52.04 5.05 44.09
N GLU A 324 52.03 6.39 44.14
CA GLU A 324 53.06 7.17 44.81
C GLU A 324 53.10 6.86 46.33
N TYR A 325 51.95 6.89 47.01
CA TYR A 325 51.86 6.54 48.42
C TYR A 325 52.29 5.10 48.71
N LYS A 326 51.93 4.16 47.84
CA LYS A 326 52.37 2.77 47.94
C LYS A 326 53.89 2.63 47.80
N THR A 327 54.49 3.39 46.91
CA THR A 327 55.95 3.47 46.76
C THR A 327 56.58 4.07 48.02
N GLN A 328 56.02 5.15 48.56
CA GLN A 328 56.47 5.76 49.82
C GLN A 328 56.37 4.77 51.00
N CYS A 329 55.27 4.03 51.13
CA CYS A 329 55.11 2.97 52.12
C CYS A 329 56.14 1.86 51.95
N GLY A 330 56.42 1.43 50.71
CA GLY A 330 57.48 0.47 50.41
C GLY A 330 58.86 0.94 50.87
N ASN A 331 59.19 2.20 50.57
CA ASN A 331 60.46 2.82 51.01
C ASN A 331 60.56 2.91 52.53
N LEU A 332 59.47 3.29 53.22
CA LEU A 332 59.42 3.34 54.69
C LEU A 332 59.58 1.94 55.31
N ILE A 333 58.97 0.91 54.74
CA ILE A 333 59.14 -0.48 55.18
C ILE A 333 60.59 -0.93 55.02
N GLU A 334 61.23 -0.60 53.89
CA GLU A 334 62.63 -0.95 53.67
C GLU A 334 63.57 -0.21 54.63
N LEU A 335 63.30 1.08 54.89
CA LEU A 335 64.02 1.87 55.88
C LEU A 335 63.84 1.29 57.29
N ASN A 336 62.62 0.95 57.70
CA ASN A 336 62.35 0.28 58.96
C ASN A 336 63.10 -1.04 59.08
N LYS A 337 63.15 -1.85 58.00
CA LYS A 337 63.93 -3.08 57.96
C LYS A 337 65.44 -2.84 58.14
N LYS A 338 65.97 -1.76 57.57
CA LYS A 338 67.37 -1.33 57.77
C LYS A 338 67.61 -0.88 59.22
N MET A 339 66.71 -0.07 59.77
CA MET A 339 66.75 0.39 61.16
C MET A 339 66.73 -0.79 62.15
N LEU A 340 65.85 -1.77 61.94
CA LEU A 340 65.76 -2.96 62.78
C LEU A 340 67.05 -3.81 62.73
N LYS A 341 67.71 -3.87 61.56
CA LYS A 341 69.03 -4.52 61.42
C LYS A 341 70.12 -3.77 62.18
N THR A 342 70.14 -2.44 62.10
CA THR A 342 71.09 -1.62 62.88
C THR A 342 70.83 -1.72 64.37
N GLU A 343 69.58 -1.78 64.79
CA GLU A 343 69.20 -1.97 66.20
C GLU A 343 69.66 -3.33 66.72
N LYS A 344 69.44 -4.42 65.97
CA LYS A 344 69.98 -5.75 66.33
C LYS A 344 71.51 -5.77 66.41
N ARG A 345 72.20 -5.05 65.52
CA ARG A 345 73.65 -4.90 65.57
C ARG A 345 74.10 -4.11 66.80
N ASN A 346 73.39 -3.03 67.13
CA ASN A 346 73.63 -2.24 68.34
C ASN A 346 73.33 -3.05 69.61
N GLU A 347 72.31 -3.90 69.61
CA GLU A 347 72.00 -4.82 70.70
C GLU A 347 73.11 -5.87 70.88
N GLY A 348 73.66 -6.40 69.78
CA GLY A 348 74.85 -7.25 69.77
C GLY A 348 76.08 -6.55 70.33
N MET A 349 76.38 -5.33 69.86
CA MET A 349 77.45 -4.49 70.43
C MET A 349 77.20 -4.19 71.91
N LYS A 350 75.95 -3.96 72.34
CA LYS A 350 75.62 -3.73 73.74
C LYS A 350 75.86 -4.98 74.60
N LYS A 351 75.58 -6.17 74.08
CA LYS A 351 75.92 -7.45 74.73
C LYS A 351 77.43 -7.66 74.82
N GLU A 352 78.17 -7.35 73.77
CA GLU A 352 79.64 -7.39 73.75
C GLU A 352 80.25 -6.35 74.71
N MET A 353 79.69 -5.13 74.77
CA MET A 353 80.06 -4.11 75.74
C MET A 353 79.69 -4.50 77.16
N LEU A 354 78.59 -5.23 77.39
CA LEU A 354 78.24 -5.81 78.70
C LEU A 354 79.22 -6.91 79.09
N GLU A 355 79.68 -7.73 78.15
CA GLU A 355 80.66 -8.79 78.39
C GLU A 355 82.05 -8.20 78.66
N ASN A 356 82.49 -7.22 77.87
CA ASN A 356 83.70 -6.43 78.12
C ASN A 356 83.59 -5.67 79.44
N ARG A 357 82.40 -5.14 79.77
CA ARG A 357 82.14 -4.52 81.06
C ARG A 357 82.29 -5.54 82.19
N LYS A 358 81.78 -6.76 82.07
CA LYS A 358 82.00 -7.83 83.06
C LYS A 358 83.48 -8.16 83.21
N VAL A 359 84.25 -8.23 82.12
CA VAL A 359 85.71 -8.44 82.15
C VAL A 359 86.39 -7.28 82.90
N THR A 360 86.07 -6.02 82.57
CA THR A 360 86.58 -4.87 83.31
C THR A 360 86.05 -4.81 84.75
N GLU A 361 84.87 -5.34 85.05
CA GLU A 361 84.31 -5.46 86.41
C GLU A 361 85.02 -6.56 87.21
N THR A 362 85.51 -7.63 86.57
CA THR A 362 86.39 -8.63 87.20
C THR A 362 87.80 -8.09 87.44
N GLU A 363 88.32 -7.24 86.55
CA GLU A 363 89.57 -6.49 86.75
C GLU A 363 89.41 -5.40 87.83
N LEU A 364 88.25 -4.72 87.86
CA LEU A 364 87.85 -3.81 88.94
C LEU A 364 87.59 -4.55 90.25
N ALA A 365 87.18 -5.82 90.26
CA ALA A 365 87.07 -6.62 91.48
C ALA A 365 88.46 -6.99 92.05
N ALA A 366 89.44 -7.22 91.18
CA ALA A 366 90.85 -7.36 91.57
C ALA A 366 91.44 -6.03 92.09
N LEU A 367 91.06 -4.89 91.52
CA LEU A 367 91.47 -3.55 91.97
C LEU A 367 90.65 -3.04 93.18
N ARG A 368 89.40 -3.47 93.37
CA ARG A 368 88.54 -3.15 94.53
C ARG A 368 88.92 -3.92 95.79
N ALA A 369 89.65 -5.03 95.69
CA ALA A 369 90.35 -5.61 96.84
C ALA A 369 91.51 -4.70 97.33
N SER A 370 92.02 -3.80 96.48
CA SER A 370 93.02 -2.76 96.80
C SER A 370 92.39 -1.39 97.12
N GLU A 371 91.12 -1.14 96.80
CA GLU A 371 90.41 0.13 97.07
C GLU A 371 89.51 0.08 98.34
N LYS A 372 89.15 -1.13 98.83
CA LYS A 372 88.32 -1.32 100.04
C LYS A 372 88.97 -0.85 101.36
N GLN A 373 90.23 -0.41 101.34
CA GLN A 373 90.91 0.21 102.48
C GLN A 373 90.76 1.75 102.52
N LEU A 374 90.19 2.40 101.49
CA LEU A 374 90.12 3.87 101.39
C LEU A 374 88.74 4.48 101.08
N ARG A 375 87.65 3.71 101.14
CA ARG A 375 86.27 4.22 100.97
C ARG A 375 85.31 3.73 102.07
N GLY A 376 85.75 3.84 103.33
CA GLY A 376 84.92 3.63 104.52
C GLY A 376 84.23 4.90 105.04
N GLN A 377 84.20 5.97 104.24
CA GLN A 377 83.54 7.23 104.59
C GLN A 377 82.95 7.83 103.31
N MET A 378 81.71 8.30 103.40
CA MET A 378 80.88 8.90 102.34
C MET A 378 80.08 7.89 101.51
N ASP A 379 78.76 7.80 101.46
CA ASP A 379 77.63 8.41 102.14
C ASP A 379 76.41 7.75 101.46
N ASP A 380 75.54 7.06 102.19
CA ASP A 380 74.22 6.62 101.67
C ASP A 380 73.17 7.66 102.10
N THR A 381 72.78 8.54 101.18
CA THR A 381 71.60 9.41 101.33
C THR A 381 70.65 9.34 100.12
N LYS A 382 69.43 8.88 100.43
CA LYS A 382 68.09 9.26 99.88
C LYS A 382 67.56 8.72 98.52
N MET A 383 66.32 8.23 98.62
CA MET A 383 65.31 7.95 97.56
C MET A 383 64.65 9.25 97.05
N THR A 384 64.33 9.34 95.75
CA THR A 384 63.85 10.56 95.05
C THR A 384 62.44 10.47 94.45
N VAL A 385 61.95 11.66 94.06
CA VAL A 385 60.64 12.09 93.55
C VAL A 385 60.19 11.45 92.21
N ASP A 386 61.03 10.61 91.59
CA ASP A 386 60.87 10.15 90.19
C ASP A 386 59.68 9.19 89.96
N GLU A 387 59.23 8.47 90.98
CA GLU A 387 58.16 7.47 90.82
C GLU A 387 56.76 8.10 90.65
N LYS A 388 56.51 9.26 91.29
CA LYS A 388 55.22 9.98 91.16
C LYS A 388 55.08 10.70 89.82
N GLU A 389 56.18 11.20 89.27
CA GLU A 389 56.19 11.89 87.98
C GLU A 389 56.01 10.91 86.80
N LYS A 390 56.38 9.64 86.97
CA LYS A 390 56.18 8.59 85.96
C LYS A 390 54.72 8.17 85.83
N HIS A 391 53.97 8.14 86.93
CA HIS A 391 52.56 7.74 86.92
C HIS A 391 51.66 8.79 86.23
N LEU A 392 51.89 10.08 86.48
CA LEU A 392 51.14 11.17 85.84
C LEU A 392 51.40 11.30 84.32
N ARG A 393 52.59 10.90 83.85
CA ARG A 393 52.89 10.87 82.40
C ARG A 393 52.15 9.75 81.68
N GLU A 394 51.99 8.61 82.34
CA GLU A 394 51.30 7.45 81.76
C GLU A 394 49.78 7.64 81.70
N GLU A 395 49.19 8.27 82.73
CA GLU A 395 47.76 8.60 82.73
C GLU A 395 47.40 9.63 81.66
N ASN A 396 48.24 10.65 81.43
CA ASN A 396 48.06 11.59 80.33
C ASN A 396 48.16 10.93 78.96
N ARG A 397 49.09 9.97 78.77
CA ARG A 397 49.21 9.20 77.51
C ARG A 397 47.92 8.42 77.21
N GLN A 398 47.33 7.79 78.22
CA GLN A 398 46.10 7.02 78.06
C GLN A 398 44.89 7.90 77.74
N LEU A 399 44.81 9.10 78.33
CA LEU A 399 43.77 10.09 78.02
C LEU A 399 43.89 10.60 76.58
N ASP A 400 45.11 10.88 76.09
CA ASP A 400 45.34 11.30 74.70
C ASP A 400 44.96 10.20 73.70
N GLU A 401 45.26 8.94 73.98
CA GLU A 401 44.87 7.79 73.15
C GLU A 401 43.35 7.56 73.13
N SER A 402 42.68 7.82 74.25
CA SER A 402 41.22 7.78 74.33
C SER A 402 40.58 8.92 73.52
N LEU A 403 41.13 10.14 73.63
CA LEU A 403 40.68 11.31 72.87
C LEU A 403 40.89 11.12 71.36
N GLN A 404 42.03 10.56 70.93
CA GLN A 404 42.28 10.26 69.52
C GLN A 404 41.30 9.22 68.97
N ARG A 405 41.00 8.15 69.74
CA ARG A 405 39.99 7.16 69.33
C ARG A 405 38.59 7.77 69.21
N ALA A 406 38.19 8.61 70.17
CA ALA A 406 36.92 9.32 70.11
C ALA A 406 36.83 10.26 68.89
N ASN A 407 37.90 10.96 68.56
CA ASN A 407 37.96 11.84 67.39
C ASN A 407 37.89 11.07 66.05
N MET A 408 38.51 9.90 65.96
CA MET A 408 38.40 9.05 64.77
C MET A 408 36.99 8.49 64.59
N ALA A 409 36.33 8.11 65.69
CA ALA A 409 34.93 7.68 65.67
C ALA A 409 33.98 8.81 65.28
N ALA A 410 34.20 10.04 65.77
CA ALA A 410 33.41 11.21 65.38
C ALA A 410 33.53 11.53 63.88
N LYS A 411 34.74 11.45 63.31
CA LYS A 411 34.96 11.64 61.87
C LYS A 411 34.27 10.58 61.01
N HIS A 412 34.25 9.32 61.45
CA HIS A 412 33.54 8.25 60.75
C HIS A 412 32.04 8.53 60.70
N LEU A 413 31.45 8.92 61.83
CA LEU A 413 30.03 9.29 61.90
C LEU A 413 29.70 10.53 61.07
N GLU A 414 30.60 11.51 60.99
CA GLU A 414 30.43 12.67 60.09
C GLU A 414 30.41 12.25 58.61
N GLN A 415 31.30 11.33 58.20
CA GLN A 415 31.34 10.82 56.84
C GLN A 415 30.10 9.99 56.50
N GLU A 416 29.63 9.13 57.41
CA GLU A 416 28.39 8.37 57.23
C GLU A 416 27.16 9.29 57.13
N ASN A 417 27.07 10.31 57.99
CA ASN A 417 25.97 11.29 57.91
C ASN A 417 26.01 12.08 56.59
N GLN A 418 27.21 12.36 56.06
CA GLN A 418 27.36 13.01 54.76
C GLN A 418 26.91 12.09 53.63
N SER A 419 27.31 10.81 53.64
CA SER A 419 26.85 9.80 52.66
C SER A 419 25.33 9.63 52.67
N VAL A 420 24.73 9.54 53.86
CA VAL A 420 23.27 9.40 54.02
C VAL A 420 22.53 10.63 53.50
N ARG A 421 23.07 11.84 53.66
CA ARG A 421 22.48 13.06 53.08
C ARG A 421 22.55 13.06 51.55
N GLU A 422 23.67 12.64 50.99
CA GLU A 422 23.84 12.53 49.53
C GLU A 422 22.88 11.47 48.94
N GLU A 423 22.73 10.33 49.61
CA GLU A 423 21.72 9.32 49.28
C GLU A 423 20.29 9.87 49.41
N GLN A 424 19.98 10.63 50.45
CA GLN A 424 18.68 11.26 50.62
C GLN A 424 18.36 12.25 49.48
N ASP A 425 19.34 13.06 49.08
CA ASP A 425 19.18 14.04 47.99
C ASP A 425 19.02 13.36 46.63
N THR A 426 19.78 12.28 46.38
CA THR A 426 19.63 11.50 45.14
C THR A 426 18.28 10.80 45.06
N VAL A 427 17.79 10.21 46.15
CA VAL A 427 16.45 9.61 46.22
C VAL A 427 15.36 10.66 46.02
N LYS A 428 15.51 11.85 46.62
CA LYS A 428 14.56 12.97 46.46
C LYS A 428 14.53 13.49 45.01
N ALA A 429 15.69 13.56 44.35
CA ALA A 429 15.79 13.90 42.94
C ALA A 429 15.14 12.83 42.05
N ALA A 430 15.35 11.55 42.33
CA ALA A 430 14.72 10.43 41.62
C ALA A 430 13.19 10.45 41.77
N LEU A 431 12.68 10.68 42.98
CA LEU A 431 11.25 10.78 43.25
C LEU A 431 10.61 11.95 42.51
N SER A 432 11.31 13.10 42.46
CA SER A 432 10.86 14.27 41.69
C SER A 432 10.80 14.00 40.18
N ARG A 433 11.77 13.25 39.64
CA ARG A 433 11.74 12.79 38.23
C ARG A 433 10.56 11.86 37.96
N MET A 434 10.38 10.83 38.79
CA MET A 434 9.25 9.91 38.65
C MET A 434 7.89 10.64 38.72
N GLN A 435 7.77 11.65 39.58
CA GLN A 435 6.57 12.46 39.69
C GLN A 435 6.33 13.34 38.44
N ALA A 436 7.39 13.81 37.78
CA ALA A 436 7.30 14.51 36.50
C ALA A 436 6.90 13.56 35.35
N ASP A 437 7.48 12.36 35.33
CA ASP A 437 7.17 11.33 34.34
C ASP A 437 5.71 10.87 34.44
N LEU A 438 5.21 10.65 35.66
CA LEU A 438 3.79 10.33 35.90
C LEU A 438 2.87 11.43 35.37
N LYS A 439 3.19 12.71 35.59
CA LYS A 439 2.40 13.83 35.04
C LYS A 439 2.44 13.86 33.52
N SER A 440 3.59 13.60 32.91
CA SER A 440 3.73 13.50 31.45
C SER A 440 2.90 12.35 30.87
N VAL A 441 2.94 11.16 31.48
CA VAL A 441 2.14 10.00 31.06
C VAL A 441 0.65 10.31 31.19
N HIS A 442 0.20 10.92 32.28
CA HIS A 442 -1.20 11.34 32.42
C HIS A 442 -1.62 12.33 31.33
N ALA A 443 -0.77 13.29 30.97
CA ALA A 443 -1.04 14.22 29.87
C ALA A 443 -1.12 13.52 28.51
N GLN A 444 -0.26 12.51 28.27
CA GLN A 444 -0.32 11.68 27.06
C GLN A 444 -1.59 10.85 26.99
N ILE A 445 -2.00 10.23 28.10
CA ILE A 445 -3.27 9.48 28.20
C ILE A 445 -4.45 10.40 27.87
N GLY A 446 -4.53 11.59 28.47
CA GLY A 446 -5.60 12.55 28.15
C GLY A 446 -5.58 13.01 26.67
N GLY A 447 -4.39 13.11 26.07
CA GLY A 447 -4.25 13.37 24.63
C GLY A 447 -4.80 12.23 23.76
N LEU A 448 -4.50 10.99 24.11
CA LEU A 448 -5.00 9.79 23.42
C LEU A 448 -6.51 9.64 23.57
N GLU A 449 -7.07 9.88 24.76
CA GLU A 449 -8.52 9.88 25.00
C GLU A 449 -9.24 10.91 24.13
N LYS A 450 -8.67 12.11 24.01
CA LYS A 450 -9.21 13.16 23.13
C LYS A 450 -9.18 12.74 21.66
N ASN A 451 -8.07 12.15 21.20
CA ASN A 451 -7.93 11.65 19.84
C ASN A 451 -8.91 10.50 19.55
N LEU A 452 -9.09 9.57 20.49
CA LEU A 452 -10.11 8.51 20.41
C LEU A 452 -11.52 9.10 20.33
N GLY A 453 -11.82 10.15 21.10
CA GLY A 453 -13.08 10.87 21.02
C GLY A 453 -13.33 11.50 19.65
N VAL A 454 -12.30 12.09 19.02
CA VAL A 454 -12.40 12.61 17.64
C VAL A 454 -12.58 11.48 16.63
N SER A 455 -11.84 10.38 16.77
CA SER A 455 -11.94 9.21 15.88
C SER A 455 -13.34 8.60 15.93
N ARG A 456 -13.94 8.44 17.11
CA ARG A 456 -15.32 7.95 17.27
C ARG A 456 -16.34 8.87 16.61
N LYS A 457 -16.17 10.19 16.72
CA LYS A 457 -17.04 11.16 16.04
C LYS A 457 -16.92 11.05 14.52
N ASN A 458 -15.71 10.91 14.00
CA ASN A 458 -15.48 10.71 12.56
C ASN A 458 -16.11 9.39 12.09
N GLU A 459 -15.99 8.31 12.87
CA GLU A 459 -16.64 7.02 12.59
C GLU A 459 -18.17 7.18 12.50
N THR A 460 -18.79 7.87 13.46
CA THR A 460 -20.25 8.12 13.41
C THR A 460 -20.65 8.94 12.18
N THR A 461 -19.87 9.96 11.82
CA THR A 461 -20.15 10.77 10.61
C THR A 461 -19.97 9.96 9.32
N LEU A 462 -18.98 9.07 9.27
CA LEU A 462 -18.79 8.18 8.11
C LEU A 462 -19.92 7.14 8.01
N GLN A 463 -20.39 6.59 9.13
CA GLN A 463 -21.56 5.71 9.16
C GLN A 463 -22.83 6.41 8.67
N GLU A 464 -23.08 7.66 9.09
CA GLU A 464 -24.20 8.46 8.59
C GLU A 464 -24.09 8.72 7.08
N GLN A 465 -22.90 9.06 6.58
CA GLN A 465 -22.67 9.25 5.14
C GLN A 465 -22.87 7.96 4.34
N LEU A 466 -22.46 6.83 4.89
CA LEU A 466 -22.60 5.53 4.25
C LEU A 466 -24.08 5.13 4.16
N GLY A 467 -24.85 5.30 5.23
CA GLY A 467 -26.30 5.10 5.22
C GLY A 467 -27.03 6.03 4.24
N ALA A 468 -26.62 7.30 4.14
CA ALA A 468 -27.17 8.22 3.14
C ALA A 468 -26.85 7.78 1.69
N LYS A 469 -25.66 7.21 1.45
CA LYS A 469 -25.27 6.67 0.14
C LYS A 469 -26.01 5.38 -0.20
N GLU A 470 -26.24 4.51 0.77
CA GLU A 470 -27.07 3.32 0.62
C GLU A 470 -28.52 3.69 0.24
N GLN A 471 -29.12 4.67 0.92
CA GLN A 471 -30.45 5.16 0.55
C GLN A 471 -30.49 5.78 -0.86
N GLN A 472 -29.44 6.49 -1.26
CA GLN A 472 -29.32 7.02 -2.63
C GLN A 472 -29.22 5.91 -3.67
N LEU A 473 -28.49 4.83 -3.37
CA LEU A 473 -28.39 3.67 -4.25
C LEU A 473 -29.72 2.93 -4.34
N GLU A 474 -30.38 2.68 -3.21
CA GLU A 474 -31.69 2.03 -3.17
C GLU A 474 -32.75 2.81 -3.97
N HIS A 475 -32.73 4.15 -3.88
CA HIS A 475 -33.58 5.00 -4.72
C HIS A 475 -33.23 4.86 -6.21
N LYS A 476 -31.95 4.87 -6.57
CA LYS A 476 -31.51 4.70 -7.97
C LYS A 476 -31.88 3.32 -8.51
N GLU A 477 -31.76 2.27 -7.72
CA GLU A 477 -32.21 0.92 -8.08
C GLU A 477 -33.72 0.89 -8.37
N LYS A 478 -34.54 1.52 -7.50
CA LYS A 478 -35.98 1.66 -7.75
C LYS A 478 -36.27 2.39 -9.06
N SER A 479 -35.60 3.51 -9.32
CA SER A 479 -35.75 4.24 -10.58
C SER A 479 -35.31 3.41 -11.80
N LEU A 480 -34.26 2.60 -11.68
CA LEU A 480 -33.82 1.71 -12.76
C LEU A 480 -34.85 0.61 -13.04
N VAL A 481 -35.46 0.03 -12.00
CA VAL A 481 -36.54 -0.95 -12.16
C VAL A 481 -37.77 -0.32 -12.84
N GLU A 482 -38.13 0.91 -12.47
CA GLU A 482 -39.20 1.66 -13.13
C GLU A 482 -38.89 1.92 -14.61
N LEU A 483 -37.68 2.39 -14.93
CA LEU A 483 -37.20 2.58 -16.30
C LEU A 483 -37.18 1.28 -17.11
N GLN A 484 -36.76 0.17 -16.50
CA GLN A 484 -36.76 -1.14 -17.14
C GLN A 484 -38.18 -1.60 -17.47
N SER A 485 -39.13 -1.45 -16.54
CA SER A 485 -40.54 -1.77 -16.80
C SER A 485 -41.16 -0.89 -17.91
N SER A 486 -40.77 0.39 -17.96
CA SER A 486 -41.18 1.30 -19.04
C SER A 486 -40.58 0.89 -20.38
N PHE A 487 -39.32 0.47 -20.41
CA PHE A 487 -38.65 -0.01 -21.62
C PHE A 487 -39.32 -1.28 -22.15
N GLU A 488 -39.61 -2.26 -21.29
CA GLU A 488 -40.34 -3.47 -21.65
C GLU A 488 -41.72 -3.14 -22.24
N SER A 489 -42.44 -2.16 -21.69
CA SER A 489 -43.73 -1.72 -22.24
C SER A 489 -43.62 -1.07 -23.62
N LEU A 490 -42.56 -0.29 -23.85
CA LEU A 490 -42.29 0.35 -25.15
C LEU A 490 -41.86 -0.68 -26.19
N GLU A 491 -41.07 -1.68 -25.79
CA GLU A 491 -40.67 -2.80 -26.66
C GLU A 491 -41.89 -3.62 -27.08
N THR A 492 -42.85 -3.87 -26.18
CA THR A 492 -44.11 -4.53 -26.56
C THR A 492 -44.94 -3.67 -27.51
N ARG A 493 -44.97 -2.35 -27.30
CA ARG A 493 -45.68 -1.39 -28.14
C ARG A 493 -45.09 -1.32 -29.56
N GLU A 494 -43.76 -1.36 -29.66
CA GLU A 494 -43.04 -1.39 -30.94
C GLU A 494 -43.39 -2.65 -31.73
N LYS A 495 -43.36 -3.83 -31.09
CA LYS A 495 -43.75 -5.10 -31.72
C LYS A 495 -45.21 -5.08 -32.23
N GLU A 496 -46.13 -4.49 -31.46
CA GLU A 496 -47.52 -4.30 -31.90
C GLU A 496 -47.63 -3.37 -33.12
N LEU A 497 -46.87 -2.28 -33.15
CA LEU A 497 -46.87 -1.33 -34.26
C LEU A 497 -46.25 -1.94 -35.52
N GLU A 498 -45.21 -2.76 -35.40
CA GLU A 498 -44.60 -3.47 -36.53
C GLU A 498 -45.59 -4.45 -37.17
N ILE A 499 -46.35 -5.19 -36.35
CA ILE A 499 -47.44 -6.06 -36.83
C ILE A 499 -48.50 -5.23 -37.56
N ALA A 500 -49.00 -4.15 -36.95
CA ALA A 500 -50.01 -3.29 -37.56
C ALA A 500 -49.54 -2.64 -38.88
N LYS A 501 -48.26 -2.29 -38.98
CA LYS A 501 -47.64 -1.79 -40.20
C LYS A 501 -47.63 -2.84 -41.30
N SER A 502 -47.22 -4.07 -41.00
CA SER A 502 -47.22 -5.18 -41.97
C SER A 502 -48.63 -5.50 -42.50
N ASP A 503 -49.65 -5.40 -41.64
CA ASP A 503 -51.05 -5.57 -42.03
C ASP A 503 -51.55 -4.42 -42.92
N ALA A 504 -51.13 -3.18 -42.64
CA ALA A 504 -51.44 -2.01 -43.45
C ALA A 504 -50.77 -2.07 -44.84
N GLU A 505 -49.51 -2.51 -44.91
CA GLU A 505 -48.79 -2.73 -46.17
C GLU A 505 -49.46 -3.83 -47.00
N ALA A 506 -49.86 -4.94 -46.38
CA ALA A 506 -50.59 -6.01 -47.04
C ALA A 506 -51.96 -5.58 -47.58
N THR A 507 -52.65 -4.65 -46.91
CA THR A 507 -53.91 -4.08 -47.40
C THR A 507 -53.69 -3.08 -48.54
N CYS A 508 -52.64 -2.26 -48.48
CA CYS A 508 -52.26 -1.36 -49.58
C CYS A 508 -51.87 -2.12 -50.86
N ALA A 509 -51.15 -3.24 -50.74
CA ALA A 509 -50.81 -4.10 -51.87
C ALA A 509 -52.07 -4.65 -52.56
N LYS A 510 -53.05 -5.13 -51.78
CA LYS A 510 -54.35 -5.63 -52.31
C LYS A 510 -55.17 -4.54 -53.01
N GLN A 511 -55.14 -3.32 -52.50
CA GLN A 511 -55.80 -2.19 -53.15
C GLN A 511 -55.13 -1.81 -54.47
N THR A 512 -53.80 -1.89 -54.54
CA THR A 512 -53.03 -1.61 -55.75
C THR A 512 -53.36 -2.61 -56.88
N GLU A 513 -53.41 -3.92 -56.58
CA GLU A 513 -53.84 -4.94 -57.55
C GLU A 513 -55.28 -4.75 -58.06
N MET A 514 -56.17 -4.23 -57.21
CA MET A 514 -57.56 -3.94 -57.59
C MET A 514 -57.62 -2.78 -58.59
N ILE A 515 -56.82 -1.73 -58.39
CA ILE A 515 -56.74 -0.56 -59.28
C ILE A 515 -56.15 -0.97 -60.64
N GLU A 516 -55.12 -1.82 -60.68
CA GLU A 516 -54.55 -2.33 -61.92
C GLU A 516 -55.57 -3.13 -62.75
N ARG A 517 -56.41 -3.95 -62.10
CA ARG A 517 -57.48 -4.70 -62.78
C ARG A 517 -58.51 -3.76 -63.42
N VAL A 518 -59.01 -2.78 -62.66
CA VAL A 518 -60.02 -1.82 -63.14
C VAL A 518 -59.48 -0.94 -64.28
N THR A 519 -58.21 -0.53 -64.20
CA THR A 519 -57.59 0.28 -65.25
C THR A 519 -57.34 -0.51 -66.53
N SER A 520 -57.08 -1.83 -66.44
CA SER A 520 -56.95 -2.72 -67.60
C SER A 520 -58.30 -2.96 -68.31
N GLU A 521 -59.39 -3.13 -67.56
CA GLU A 521 -60.74 -3.31 -68.11
C GLU A 521 -61.25 -2.06 -68.84
N LYS A 522 -60.92 -0.85 -68.33
CA LYS A 522 -61.28 0.42 -68.97
C LYS A 522 -60.63 0.59 -70.36
N ARG A 523 -59.36 0.19 -70.51
CA ARG A 523 -58.62 0.32 -71.78
C ARG A 523 -59.20 -0.55 -72.91
N VAL A 524 -59.77 -1.71 -72.58
CA VAL A 524 -60.41 -2.63 -73.55
C VAL A 524 -61.76 -2.09 -74.05
N MET A 525 -62.46 -1.33 -73.21
CA MET A 525 -63.74 -0.70 -73.54
C MET A 525 -63.56 0.48 -74.51
N GLU A 526 -62.51 1.29 -74.30
CA GLU A 526 -62.18 2.44 -75.17
C GLU A 526 -61.78 2.01 -76.59
N THR A 527 -61.03 0.91 -76.73
CA THR A 527 -60.63 0.37 -78.04
C THR A 527 -61.79 -0.14 -78.89
N SER A 528 -62.89 -0.58 -78.27
CA SER A 528 -64.08 -1.11 -78.97
C SER A 528 -65.12 -0.04 -79.35
N GLN A 529 -64.95 1.19 -78.88
CA GLN A 529 -65.85 2.33 -79.18
C GLN A 529 -65.35 3.17 -80.36
N LEU A 530 -64.04 3.20 -80.62
CA LEU A 530 -63.44 3.90 -81.77
C LEU A 530 -63.67 3.17 -83.11
N GLU A 531 -63.82 1.84 -83.11
CA GLU A 531 -64.06 1.06 -84.33
C GLU A 531 -65.49 1.18 -84.91
N ARG A 532 -66.47 1.71 -84.15
CA ARG A 532 -67.86 1.88 -84.62
C ARG A 532 -68.17 3.23 -85.27
N SER A 533 -67.22 4.17 -85.26
CA SER A 533 -67.43 5.53 -85.79
C SER A 533 -66.88 5.76 -87.21
N ALA A 534 -66.18 4.78 -87.79
CA ALA A 534 -65.46 4.92 -89.06
C ALA A 534 -66.23 4.49 -90.33
N VAL A 535 -67.52 4.08 -90.23
CA VAL A 535 -68.28 3.49 -91.37
C VAL A 535 -69.44 4.38 -91.88
N GLN A 536 -69.64 5.60 -91.35
CA GLN A 536 -70.83 6.41 -91.67
C GLN A 536 -70.55 7.76 -92.39
N VAL A 537 -69.55 7.89 -93.28
CA VAL A 537 -69.42 9.14 -94.09
C VAL A 537 -68.76 8.90 -95.46
N LYS A 538 -69.36 8.08 -96.35
CA LYS A 538 -69.06 8.14 -97.81
C LYS A 538 -70.23 7.68 -98.67
N GLU A 539 -71.19 8.58 -98.94
CA GLU A 539 -72.04 8.49 -100.14
C GLU A 539 -72.61 9.88 -100.49
N ASN A 540 -72.54 10.24 -101.79
CA ASN A 540 -73.07 11.43 -102.47
C ASN A 540 -72.23 12.73 -102.39
N GLN A 541 -71.89 13.42 -103.48
CA GLN A 541 -72.02 13.15 -104.92
C GLN A 541 -71.19 14.22 -105.66
N GLU A 542 -70.83 13.88 -106.88
CA GLU A 542 -70.00 14.63 -107.83
C GLU A 542 -70.64 15.88 -108.47
N GLU A 543 -69.74 16.82 -108.78
CA GLU A 543 -69.62 17.69 -109.97
C GLU A 543 -70.81 18.54 -110.50
N THR A 544 -70.71 19.86 -110.27
CA THR A 544 -70.86 20.92 -111.29
C THR A 544 -69.99 22.11 -110.81
N GLY A 545 -69.17 22.82 -111.57
CA GLY A 545 -68.93 22.86 -113.00
C GLY A 545 -68.19 24.15 -113.35
N LYS A 546 -67.08 24.40 -112.64
CA LYS A 546 -65.82 24.96 -113.17
C LYS A 546 -65.98 26.23 -114.03
N LEU A 547 -66.08 27.42 -113.39
CA LEU A 547 -65.43 28.69 -113.79
C LEU A 547 -65.55 29.81 -112.72
N GLU A 548 -66.46 29.71 -111.74
CA GLU A 548 -66.48 30.55 -110.52
C GLU A 548 -65.55 30.02 -109.41
N GLY A 549 -65.23 28.73 -109.46
CA GLY A 549 -64.36 28.05 -108.49
C GLY A 549 -62.92 28.56 -108.46
N GLN A 550 -62.39 29.23 -109.49
CA GLN A 550 -61.02 29.75 -109.44
C GLN A 550 -60.88 31.02 -108.59
N LEU A 551 -61.92 31.87 -108.52
CA LEU A 551 -61.94 33.05 -107.65
C LEU A 551 -62.36 32.66 -106.23
N GLU A 552 -63.31 31.74 -106.08
CA GLU A 552 -63.69 31.22 -104.76
C GLU A 552 -62.57 30.39 -104.13
N VAL A 553 -61.81 29.60 -104.92
CA VAL A 553 -60.58 28.94 -104.44
C VAL A 553 -59.51 29.98 -104.11
N CYS A 554 -59.29 31.02 -104.93
CA CYS A 554 -58.34 32.08 -104.56
C CYS A 554 -58.76 32.86 -103.29
N MET A 555 -60.04 33.14 -103.08
CA MET A 555 -60.54 33.84 -101.88
C MET A 555 -60.54 32.93 -100.64
N LYS A 556 -60.88 31.65 -100.80
CA LYS A 556 -60.74 30.63 -99.75
C LYS A 556 -59.27 30.37 -99.43
N ASP A 557 -58.38 30.41 -100.42
CA ASP A 557 -56.94 30.28 -100.25
C ASP A 557 -56.36 31.49 -99.55
N VAL A 558 -56.75 32.72 -99.89
CA VAL A 558 -56.34 33.92 -99.15
C VAL A 558 -56.89 33.91 -97.73
N SER A 559 -58.14 33.50 -97.51
CA SER A 559 -58.73 33.39 -96.17
C SER A 559 -58.04 32.31 -95.33
N ARG A 560 -57.70 31.18 -95.96
CA ARG A 560 -56.94 30.08 -95.37
C ARG A 560 -55.52 30.52 -95.03
N LEU A 561 -54.82 31.20 -95.94
CA LEU A 561 -53.47 31.72 -95.72
C LEU A 561 -53.45 32.84 -94.67
N GLN A 562 -54.48 33.68 -94.59
CA GLN A 562 -54.63 34.68 -93.53
C GLN A 562 -54.89 34.02 -92.16
N ALA A 563 -55.76 33.00 -92.12
CA ALA A 563 -55.99 32.20 -90.92
C ALA A 563 -54.72 31.47 -90.48
N GLU A 564 -53.98 30.87 -91.42
CA GLU A 564 -52.72 30.17 -91.18
C GLU A 564 -51.61 31.13 -90.71
N THR A 565 -51.54 32.35 -91.27
CA THR A 565 -50.58 33.37 -90.82
C THR A 565 -50.87 33.87 -89.41
N LEU A 566 -52.15 34.05 -89.06
CA LEU A 566 -52.56 34.41 -87.70
C LEU A 566 -52.27 33.28 -86.72
N ASP A 567 -52.57 32.05 -87.12
CA ASP A 567 -52.33 30.87 -86.30
C ASP A 567 -50.83 30.61 -86.09
N LEU A 568 -49.98 30.77 -87.12
CA LEU A 568 -48.52 30.74 -86.99
C LEU A 568 -47.99 31.85 -86.08
N ARG A 569 -48.58 33.05 -86.11
CA ARG A 569 -48.21 34.15 -85.21
C ARG A 569 -48.55 33.84 -83.75
N VAL A 570 -49.74 33.29 -83.51
CA VAL A 570 -50.16 32.85 -82.17
C VAL A 570 -49.28 31.70 -81.67
N ARG A 571 -48.95 30.72 -82.53
CA ARG A 571 -47.98 29.65 -82.19
C ARG A 571 -46.59 30.21 -81.88
N GLY A 572 -46.11 31.19 -82.65
CA GLY A 572 -44.84 31.87 -82.39
C GLY A 572 -44.83 32.59 -81.04
N GLN A 573 -45.89 33.34 -80.72
CA GLN A 573 -46.03 34.00 -79.41
C GLN A 573 -46.09 32.99 -78.27
N ARG A 574 -46.87 31.92 -78.39
CA ARG A 574 -46.91 30.83 -77.40
C ARG A 574 -45.54 30.18 -77.20
N SER A 575 -44.80 29.96 -78.27
CA SER A 575 -43.45 29.37 -78.17
C SER A 575 -42.44 30.30 -77.47
N GLU A 576 -42.54 31.62 -77.65
CA GLU A 576 -41.70 32.57 -76.91
C GLU A 576 -42.14 32.68 -75.44
N GLU A 577 -43.44 32.65 -75.14
CA GLU A 577 -43.94 32.58 -73.76
C GLU A 577 -43.48 31.29 -73.05
N GLU A 578 -43.55 30.15 -73.73
CA GLU A 578 -43.03 28.86 -73.22
C GLU A 578 -41.52 28.91 -72.99
N LYS A 579 -40.77 29.55 -73.88
CA LYS A 579 -39.32 29.75 -73.72
C LYS A 579 -38.98 30.66 -72.55
N VAL A 580 -39.71 31.75 -72.34
CA VAL A 580 -39.52 32.61 -71.16
C VAL A 580 -39.89 31.84 -69.88
N LYS A 581 -40.94 31.02 -69.92
CA LYS A 581 -41.34 30.19 -68.78
C LYS A 581 -40.29 29.13 -68.44
N SER A 582 -39.71 28.45 -69.44
CA SER A 582 -38.64 27.47 -69.21
C SER A 582 -37.34 28.14 -68.77
N GLN A 583 -37.01 29.33 -69.28
CA GLN A 583 -35.88 30.13 -68.81
C GLN A 583 -36.03 30.54 -67.33
N ALA A 584 -37.20 31.03 -66.93
CA ALA A 584 -37.46 31.37 -65.53
C ALA A 584 -37.41 30.13 -64.62
N GLN A 585 -37.89 28.97 -65.10
CA GLN A 585 -37.76 27.71 -64.38
C GLN A 585 -36.29 27.29 -64.22
N LEU A 586 -35.47 27.43 -65.27
CA LEU A 586 -34.03 27.16 -65.22
C LEU A 586 -33.35 28.03 -64.15
N GLU A 587 -33.59 29.35 -64.16
CA GLU A 587 -33.00 30.28 -63.18
C GLU A 587 -33.38 29.94 -61.74
N VAL A 588 -34.64 29.52 -61.49
CA VAL A 588 -35.07 29.05 -60.16
C VAL A 588 -34.33 27.77 -59.76
N THR A 589 -34.19 26.81 -60.67
CA THR A 589 -33.46 25.56 -60.38
C THR A 589 -31.96 25.79 -60.17
N GLU A 590 -31.35 26.73 -60.88
CA GLU A 590 -29.95 27.13 -60.69
C GLU A 590 -29.75 27.79 -59.33
N ALA A 591 -30.65 28.70 -58.93
CA ALA A 591 -30.63 29.32 -57.60
C ALA A 591 -30.80 28.29 -56.48
N GLN A 592 -31.73 27.35 -56.62
CA GLN A 592 -31.93 26.24 -55.67
C GLN A 592 -30.69 25.35 -55.56
N ARG A 593 -30.04 25.04 -56.68
CA ARG A 593 -28.79 24.27 -56.70
C ARG A 593 -27.66 25.01 -56.00
N ASP A 594 -27.54 26.32 -56.21
CA ASP A 594 -26.51 27.14 -55.58
C ASP A 594 -26.74 27.27 -54.06
N GLU A 595 -28.00 27.35 -53.61
CA GLU A 595 -28.37 27.30 -52.19
C GLU A 595 -28.04 25.94 -51.55
N LEU A 596 -28.37 24.82 -52.22
CA LEU A 596 -27.99 23.48 -51.77
C LEU A 596 -26.47 23.30 -51.71
N ARG A 597 -25.72 23.87 -52.65
CA ARG A 597 -24.24 23.88 -52.62
C ARG A 597 -23.74 24.62 -51.38
N ALA A 598 -24.24 25.82 -51.10
CA ALA A 598 -23.85 26.61 -49.94
C ALA A 598 -24.18 25.90 -48.61
N LEU A 599 -25.36 25.28 -48.50
CA LEU A 599 -25.74 24.47 -47.33
C LEU A 599 -24.81 23.27 -47.15
N THR A 600 -24.47 22.59 -48.26
CA THR A 600 -23.54 21.46 -48.24
C THR A 600 -22.14 21.88 -47.79
N GLU A 601 -21.62 23.01 -48.28
CA GLU A 601 -20.34 23.56 -47.85
C GLU A 601 -20.36 23.98 -46.37
N HIS A 602 -21.46 24.55 -45.89
CA HIS A 602 -21.64 24.88 -44.48
C HIS A 602 -21.62 23.63 -43.58
N LEU A 603 -22.35 22.58 -43.95
CA LEU A 603 -22.37 21.31 -43.23
C LEU A 603 -21.00 20.62 -43.24
N LYS A 604 -20.27 20.67 -44.37
CA LYS A 604 -18.87 20.21 -44.45
C LYS A 604 -17.95 20.96 -43.50
N ALA A 605 -18.01 22.29 -43.49
CA ALA A 605 -17.21 23.10 -42.56
C ALA A 605 -17.57 22.82 -41.08
N GLN A 606 -18.85 22.62 -40.78
CA GLN A 606 -19.31 22.27 -39.42
C GLN A 606 -18.80 20.88 -38.99
N THR A 607 -18.90 19.88 -39.87
CA THR A 607 -18.40 18.52 -39.59
C THR A 607 -16.88 18.49 -39.47
N GLU A 608 -16.15 19.23 -40.30
CA GLU A 608 -14.70 19.40 -40.17
C GLU A 608 -14.30 20.06 -38.85
N ALA A 609 -15.00 21.13 -38.43
CA ALA A 609 -14.75 21.80 -37.16
C ALA A 609 -15.02 20.87 -35.95
N LEU A 610 -16.11 20.09 -36.02
CA LEU A 610 -16.42 19.08 -34.99
C LEU A 610 -15.35 18.00 -34.94
N ASN A 611 -14.90 17.49 -36.09
CA ASN A 611 -13.85 16.49 -36.18
C ASN A 611 -12.51 17.01 -35.63
N GLN A 612 -12.13 18.24 -35.95
CA GLN A 612 -10.93 18.88 -35.38
C GLN A 612 -11.02 18.98 -33.85
N LYS A 613 -12.19 19.35 -33.32
CA LYS A 613 -12.43 19.41 -31.87
C LYS A 613 -12.32 18.02 -31.23
N HIS A 614 -12.97 17.00 -31.79
CA HIS A 614 -12.89 15.62 -31.28
C HIS A 614 -11.45 15.08 -31.30
N VAL A 615 -10.69 15.35 -32.37
CA VAL A 615 -9.27 14.96 -32.44
C VAL A 615 -8.45 15.67 -31.37
N ALA A 616 -8.68 16.97 -31.12
CA ALA A 616 -7.99 17.70 -30.06
C ALA A 616 -8.32 17.13 -28.67
N GLU A 617 -9.59 16.84 -28.40
CA GLU A 617 -10.04 16.21 -27.15
C GLU A 617 -9.42 14.82 -26.97
N LEU A 618 -9.38 13.99 -28.02
CA LEU A 618 -8.73 12.68 -27.99
C LEU A 618 -7.23 12.78 -27.70
N VAL A 619 -6.54 13.74 -28.32
CA VAL A 619 -5.11 13.98 -28.07
C VAL A 619 -4.88 14.42 -26.63
N ASP A 620 -5.72 15.29 -26.07
CA ASP A 620 -5.59 15.71 -24.68
C ASP A 620 -5.95 14.60 -23.68
N CYS A 621 -6.93 13.74 -24.00
CA CYS A 621 -7.21 12.52 -23.24
C CYS A 621 -6.00 11.58 -23.24
N LYS A 622 -5.37 11.33 -24.40
CA LYS A 622 -4.15 10.52 -24.50
C LYS A 622 -2.99 11.09 -23.70
N LYS A 623 -2.80 12.42 -23.69
CA LYS A 623 -1.79 13.07 -22.84
C LYS A 623 -2.06 12.83 -21.36
N LYS A 624 -3.31 13.00 -20.92
CA LYS A 624 -3.71 12.75 -19.52
C LYS A 624 -3.50 11.28 -19.14
N GLU A 625 -3.86 10.36 -20.02
CA GLU A 625 -3.61 8.92 -19.85
C GLU A 625 -2.11 8.63 -19.70
N GLY A 626 -1.26 9.22 -20.55
CA GLY A 626 0.20 9.10 -20.42
C GLY A 626 0.73 9.59 -19.06
N VAL A 627 0.25 10.74 -18.57
CA VAL A 627 0.63 11.25 -17.24
C VAL A 627 0.17 10.29 -16.13
N LEU A 628 -1.03 9.71 -16.24
CA LEU A 628 -1.54 8.73 -15.27
C LEU A 628 -0.72 7.43 -15.29
N ILE A 629 -0.31 6.96 -16.47
CA ILE A 629 0.58 5.79 -16.61
C ILE A 629 1.93 6.06 -15.94
N GLU A 630 2.56 7.20 -16.22
CA GLU A 630 3.82 7.57 -15.56
C GLU A 630 3.68 7.69 -14.03
N GLN A 631 2.55 8.22 -13.56
CA GLN A 631 2.29 8.31 -12.13
C GLN A 631 2.11 6.91 -11.51
N ARG A 632 1.34 6.03 -12.15
CA ARG A 632 1.18 4.63 -11.73
C ARG A 632 2.52 3.92 -11.67
N ASP A 633 3.38 4.10 -12.66
CA ASP A 633 4.69 3.46 -12.70
C ASP A 633 5.62 3.97 -11.58
N LYS A 634 5.58 5.27 -11.29
CA LYS A 634 6.29 5.84 -10.12
C LYS A 634 5.75 5.29 -8.80
N GLU A 635 4.44 5.13 -8.67
CA GLU A 635 3.80 4.55 -7.48
C GLU A 635 4.16 3.08 -7.30
N ILE A 636 4.17 2.28 -8.38
CA ILE A 636 4.62 0.89 -8.36
C ILE A 636 6.09 0.78 -7.95
N ALA A 637 6.96 1.64 -8.50
CA ALA A 637 8.37 1.67 -8.13
C ALA A 637 8.56 2.01 -6.65
N ALA A 638 7.87 3.04 -6.14
CA ALA A 638 7.90 3.41 -4.73
C ALA A 638 7.35 2.29 -3.82
N ALA A 639 6.29 1.58 -4.25
CA ALA A 639 5.75 0.45 -3.51
C ALA A 639 6.75 -0.73 -3.46
N ALA A 640 7.49 -0.99 -4.53
CA ALA A 640 8.54 -1.99 -4.56
C ALA A 640 9.69 -1.63 -3.60
N GLU A 641 10.15 -0.37 -3.58
CA GLU A 641 11.16 0.11 -2.64
C GLU A 641 10.71 -0.02 -1.17
N LEU A 642 9.47 0.37 -0.87
CA LEU A 642 8.88 0.20 0.45
C LEU A 642 8.77 -1.27 0.86
N SER A 643 8.44 -2.17 -0.08
CA SER A 643 8.39 -3.61 0.15
C SER A 643 9.77 -4.18 0.51
N ILE A 644 10.82 -3.77 -0.22
CA ILE A 644 12.22 -4.15 0.07
C ILE A 644 12.64 -3.63 1.44
N SER A 645 12.37 -2.36 1.75
CA SER A 645 12.68 -1.78 3.07
C SER A 645 11.93 -2.50 4.20
N ALA A 646 10.66 -2.84 3.99
CA ALA A 646 9.88 -3.58 4.97
C ALA A 646 10.42 -5.00 5.19
N ALA A 647 10.89 -5.68 4.13
CA ALA A 647 11.55 -6.97 4.24
C ALA A 647 12.85 -6.88 5.07
N ALA A 648 13.70 -5.89 4.79
CA ALA A 648 14.93 -5.66 5.56
C ALA A 648 14.67 -5.37 7.04
N VAL A 649 13.65 -4.56 7.36
CA VAL A 649 13.26 -4.28 8.76
C VAL A 649 12.71 -5.54 9.45
N ARG A 650 11.94 -6.39 8.75
CA ARG A 650 11.48 -7.66 9.30
C ARG A 650 12.63 -8.61 9.60
N GLU A 651 13.65 -8.66 8.74
CA GLU A 651 14.86 -9.46 8.95
C GLU A 651 15.62 -8.96 10.19
N GLN A 652 15.90 -7.67 10.30
CA GLN A 652 16.53 -7.08 11.49
C GLN A 652 15.73 -7.36 12.77
N LEU A 653 14.39 -7.28 12.71
CA LEU A 653 13.55 -7.62 13.85
C LEU A 653 13.68 -9.11 14.23
N SER A 654 13.80 -10.00 13.25
CA SER A 654 13.99 -11.43 13.48
C SER A 654 15.34 -11.74 14.13
N GLU A 655 16.41 -11.08 13.68
CA GLU A 655 17.75 -11.18 14.27
C GLU A 655 17.76 -10.68 15.71
N ARG A 656 17.16 -9.51 15.98
CA ARG A 656 17.07 -8.97 17.34
C ARG A 656 16.22 -9.83 18.27
N LYS A 657 15.16 -10.46 17.75
CA LYS A 657 14.38 -11.45 18.52
C LYS A 657 15.23 -12.67 18.88
N ALA A 658 15.99 -13.21 17.92
CA ALA A 658 16.88 -14.34 18.16
C ALA A 658 17.99 -14.00 19.18
N GLU A 659 18.59 -12.82 19.06
CA GLU A 659 19.60 -12.32 20.01
C GLU A 659 19.03 -12.16 21.42
N ASN A 660 17.82 -11.61 21.55
CA ASN A 660 17.16 -11.47 22.85
C ASN A 660 16.82 -12.85 23.47
N SER A 661 16.36 -13.81 22.67
CA SER A 661 16.14 -15.18 23.12
C SER A 661 17.42 -15.83 23.63
N ARG A 662 18.55 -15.64 22.93
CA ARG A 662 19.88 -16.12 23.35
C ARG A 662 20.34 -15.48 24.66
N LEU A 663 20.23 -14.17 24.79
CA LEU A 663 20.59 -13.47 26.03
C LEU A 663 19.69 -13.89 27.19
N SER A 664 18.41 -14.17 26.93
CA SER A 664 17.48 -14.68 27.94
C SER A 664 17.88 -16.08 28.44
N SER A 665 18.29 -16.99 27.54
CA SER A 665 18.80 -18.30 27.94
C SER A 665 20.11 -18.20 28.72
N GLU A 666 21.06 -17.38 28.27
CA GLU A 666 22.32 -17.13 28.99
C GLU A 666 22.08 -16.55 30.39
N ASN A 667 21.15 -15.59 30.52
CA ASN A 667 20.73 -15.07 31.82
C ASN A 667 20.02 -16.13 32.69
N GLY A 668 19.36 -17.11 32.08
CA GLY A 668 18.82 -18.29 32.77
C GLY A 668 19.95 -19.14 33.35
N GLU A 669 20.92 -19.52 32.52
CA GLU A 669 22.07 -20.33 32.90
C GLU A 669 22.93 -19.67 33.99
N ILE A 670 23.16 -18.35 33.90
CA ILE A 670 23.90 -17.60 34.92
C ILE A 670 23.13 -17.62 36.26
N ARG A 671 21.81 -17.43 36.24
CA ARG A 671 20.99 -17.50 37.46
C ARG A 671 21.02 -18.89 38.08
N GLU A 672 20.88 -19.94 37.27
CA GLU A 672 21.01 -21.32 37.74
C GLU A 672 22.40 -21.61 38.31
N GLY A 673 23.45 -21.13 37.65
CA GLY A 673 24.83 -21.22 38.13
C GLY A 673 25.01 -20.53 39.49
N LEU A 674 24.46 -19.34 39.66
CA LEU A 674 24.47 -18.62 40.94
C LEU A 674 23.70 -19.37 42.03
N HIS A 675 22.52 -19.92 41.71
CA HIS A 675 21.75 -20.72 42.66
C HIS A 675 22.54 -21.97 43.10
N ARG A 676 23.18 -22.69 42.17
CA ARG A 676 24.05 -23.82 42.51
C ARG A 676 25.20 -23.41 43.41
N ALA A 677 25.93 -22.35 43.08
CA ALA A 677 27.03 -21.85 43.90
C ALA A 677 26.58 -21.43 45.30
N ASN A 678 25.41 -20.79 45.43
CA ASN A 678 24.83 -20.43 46.72
C ASN A 678 24.43 -21.67 47.54
N THR A 679 23.90 -22.72 46.89
CA THR A 679 23.60 -24.00 47.54
C THR A 679 24.87 -24.68 48.04
N GLU A 680 25.89 -24.79 47.20
CA GLU A 680 27.20 -25.34 47.58
C GLU A 680 27.83 -24.54 48.73
N MET A 681 27.73 -23.21 48.69
CA MET A 681 28.21 -22.34 49.77
C MET A 681 27.44 -22.57 51.08
N ALA A 682 26.13 -22.79 51.02
CA ALA A 682 25.33 -23.12 52.20
C ALA A 682 25.70 -24.50 52.79
N GLU A 683 25.93 -25.51 51.94
CA GLU A 683 26.40 -26.83 52.34
C GLU A 683 27.78 -26.74 53.01
N LEU A 684 28.72 -25.99 52.41
CA LEU A 684 30.02 -25.72 53.02
C LEU A 684 29.86 -25.00 54.37
N GLY A 685 28.99 -23.99 54.46
CA GLY A 685 28.68 -23.33 55.73
C GLY A 685 28.21 -24.31 56.81
N ILE A 686 27.32 -25.23 56.47
CA ILE A 686 26.86 -26.30 57.38
C ILE A 686 28.03 -27.20 57.80
N THR A 687 28.90 -27.61 56.87
CA THR A 687 30.07 -28.45 57.21
C THR A 687 31.06 -27.73 58.13
N ILE A 688 31.31 -26.43 57.92
CA ILE A 688 32.15 -25.62 58.79
C ILE A 688 31.57 -25.55 60.20
N CYS A 689 30.25 -25.34 60.34
CA CYS A 689 29.59 -25.36 61.64
C CYS A 689 29.72 -26.71 62.35
N LYS A 690 29.54 -27.83 61.62
CA LYS A 690 29.71 -29.19 62.18
C LYS A 690 31.14 -29.43 62.65
N LEU A 691 32.14 -29.15 61.81
CA LEU A 691 33.56 -29.28 62.17
C LEU A 691 33.94 -28.34 63.33
N GLY A 692 33.33 -27.16 63.38
CA GLY A 692 33.49 -26.23 64.49
C GLY A 692 33.01 -26.81 65.82
N ALA A 693 31.83 -27.46 65.81
CA ALA A 693 31.30 -28.15 66.99
C ALA A 693 32.19 -29.34 67.40
N GLU A 694 32.58 -30.21 66.47
CA GLU A 694 33.48 -31.34 66.74
C GLU A 694 34.83 -30.88 67.30
N LYS A 695 35.37 -29.78 66.78
CA LYS A 695 36.61 -29.17 67.29
C LYS A 695 36.45 -28.66 68.72
N GLU A 696 35.31 -28.08 69.08
CA GLU A 696 35.06 -27.59 70.43
C GLU A 696 34.86 -28.74 71.41
N GLU A 697 34.09 -29.77 71.04
CA GLU A 697 33.96 -31.01 71.82
C GLU A 697 35.34 -31.64 72.09
N ALA A 698 36.19 -31.73 71.06
CA ALA A 698 37.55 -32.20 71.22
C ALA A 698 38.34 -31.32 72.21
N ARG A 699 38.23 -29.99 72.12
CA ARG A 699 38.90 -29.07 73.05
C ARG A 699 38.44 -29.26 74.49
N GLU A 700 37.14 -29.43 74.72
CA GLU A 700 36.59 -29.73 76.04
C GLU A 700 37.14 -31.06 76.58
N HIS A 701 37.22 -32.10 75.75
CA HIS A 701 37.85 -33.36 76.12
C HIS A 701 39.32 -33.18 76.50
N TRP A 702 40.11 -32.48 75.69
CA TRP A 702 41.52 -32.18 75.99
C TRP A 702 41.69 -31.38 77.28
N ALA A 703 40.82 -30.40 77.53
CA ALA A 703 40.84 -29.61 78.77
C ALA A 703 40.51 -30.48 79.99
N GLY A 704 39.54 -31.39 79.86
CA GLY A 704 39.20 -32.38 80.88
C GLY A 704 40.35 -33.35 81.16
N ASP A 705 41.03 -33.85 80.13
CA ASP A 705 42.23 -34.68 80.27
C ASP A 705 43.38 -33.93 80.96
N ALA A 706 43.65 -32.68 80.56
CA ALA A 706 44.67 -31.86 81.20
C ALA A 706 44.36 -31.63 82.70
N ALA A 707 43.10 -31.40 83.05
CA ALA A 707 42.68 -31.26 84.45
C ALA A 707 42.88 -32.57 85.24
N ARG A 708 42.54 -33.73 84.66
CA ARG A 708 42.80 -35.05 85.26
C ARG A 708 44.28 -35.30 85.47
N ILE A 709 45.11 -34.97 84.48
CA ILE A 709 46.57 -35.10 84.59
C ILE A 709 47.09 -34.24 85.74
N GLN A 710 46.66 -32.98 85.83
CA GLN A 710 47.07 -32.09 86.91
C GLN A 710 46.63 -32.61 88.30
N GLU A 711 45.45 -33.24 88.39
CA GLU A 711 45.00 -33.87 89.63
C GLU A 711 45.87 -35.08 90.00
N MET A 712 46.22 -35.93 89.03
CA MET A 712 47.16 -37.04 89.25
C MET A 712 48.55 -36.54 89.63
N GLU A 713 49.06 -35.46 89.01
CA GLU A 713 50.34 -34.85 89.36
C GLU A 713 50.34 -34.39 90.83
N LYS A 714 49.28 -33.71 91.27
CA LYS A 714 49.13 -33.32 92.69
C LYS A 714 49.07 -34.52 93.62
N GLU A 715 48.43 -35.61 93.20
CA GLU A 715 48.40 -36.84 94.00
C GLU A 715 49.78 -37.50 94.07
N VAL A 716 50.52 -37.51 92.96
CA VAL A 716 51.93 -37.96 92.95
C VAL A 716 52.77 -37.09 93.88
N GLU A 717 52.64 -35.76 93.83
CA GLU A 717 53.34 -34.84 94.76
C GLU A 717 53.01 -35.18 96.23
N ARG A 718 51.73 -35.38 96.58
CA ARG A 718 51.33 -35.80 97.94
C ARG A 718 51.95 -37.13 98.35
N LEU A 719 51.98 -38.10 97.44
CA LEU A 719 52.59 -39.40 97.69
C LEU A 719 54.12 -39.28 97.86
N GLU A 720 54.78 -38.42 97.09
CA GLU A 720 56.21 -38.11 97.23
C GLU A 720 56.51 -37.44 98.58
N GLU A 721 55.70 -36.48 99.00
CA GLU A 721 55.80 -35.85 100.32
C GLU A 721 55.65 -36.88 101.45
N SER A 722 54.64 -37.76 101.35
CA SER A 722 54.42 -38.86 102.29
C SER A 722 55.60 -39.84 102.31
N MET A 723 56.13 -40.23 101.14
CA MET A 723 57.34 -41.06 101.06
C MET A 723 58.55 -40.37 101.70
N ALA A 724 58.74 -39.06 101.48
CA ALA A 724 59.83 -38.30 102.08
C ALA A 724 59.69 -38.21 103.61
N GLU A 725 58.46 -38.05 104.13
CA GLU A 725 58.17 -38.15 105.57
C GLU A 725 58.54 -39.52 106.13
N MET A 726 58.08 -40.60 105.50
CA MET A 726 58.42 -41.97 105.89
C MET A 726 59.93 -42.25 105.81
N GLN A 727 60.64 -41.64 104.85
CA GLN A 727 62.11 -41.73 104.75
C GLN A 727 62.81 -40.99 105.89
N ARG A 728 62.35 -39.79 106.24
CA ARG A 728 62.87 -39.02 107.40
C ARG A 728 62.62 -39.78 108.71
N GLU A 729 61.43 -40.33 108.87
CA GLU A 729 61.09 -41.15 110.04
C GLU A 729 61.97 -42.40 110.10
N ASN A 730 62.15 -43.11 108.99
CA ASN A 730 63.10 -44.23 108.92
C ASN A 730 64.54 -43.83 109.25
N ALA A 731 65.00 -42.67 108.79
CA ALA A 731 66.33 -42.16 109.12
C ALA A 731 66.45 -41.89 110.62
N ARG A 732 65.46 -41.22 111.22
CA ARG A 732 65.39 -40.98 112.67
C ARG A 732 65.37 -42.27 113.46
N LEU A 733 64.54 -43.26 113.07
CA LEU A 733 64.50 -44.56 113.73
C LEU A 733 65.84 -45.31 113.61
N ARG A 734 66.55 -45.18 112.48
CA ARG A 734 67.92 -45.72 112.35
C ARG A 734 68.91 -44.98 113.26
N GLU A 735 68.84 -43.65 113.35
CA GLU A 735 69.67 -42.88 114.28
C GLU A 735 69.42 -43.30 115.73
N GLU A 736 68.15 -43.36 116.15
CA GLU A 736 67.73 -43.87 117.47
C GLU A 736 68.25 -45.30 117.69
N LEU A 737 68.19 -46.17 116.68
CA LEU A 737 68.76 -47.52 116.75
C LEU A 737 70.29 -47.48 116.95
N THR A 738 71.03 -46.65 116.21
CA THR A 738 72.48 -46.52 116.40
C THR A 738 72.86 -45.97 117.77
N GLU A 739 72.07 -45.06 118.35
CA GLU A 739 72.25 -44.62 119.72
C GLU A 739 72.03 -45.78 120.70
N LYS A 740 71.00 -46.60 120.48
CA LYS A 740 70.76 -47.82 121.26
C LYS A 740 71.86 -48.87 121.07
N GLU A 741 72.46 -48.99 119.89
CA GLU A 741 73.60 -49.88 119.62
C GLU A 741 74.92 -49.41 120.26
N LYS A 742 75.11 -48.10 120.45
CA LYS A 742 76.23 -47.53 121.23
C LYS A 742 76.02 -47.68 122.75
N LEU A 743 74.80 -47.93 123.20
CA LEU A 743 74.48 -48.10 124.62
C LEU A 743 75.27 -49.26 125.28
N PRO A 744 75.40 -50.46 124.67
CA PRO A 744 76.32 -51.51 125.12
C PRO A 744 77.76 -51.06 125.27
N GLU A 745 78.32 -50.30 124.32
CA GLU A 745 79.69 -49.76 124.42
C GLU A 745 79.80 -48.80 125.61
N SER A 746 78.85 -47.87 125.76
CA SER A 746 78.73 -46.99 126.93
C SER A 746 78.59 -47.76 128.24
N ILE A 747 77.80 -48.85 128.25
CA ILE A 747 77.61 -49.74 129.39
C ILE A 747 78.91 -50.50 129.68
N THR A 748 79.68 -50.92 128.68
CA THR A 748 80.99 -51.56 128.87
C THR A 748 82.03 -50.57 129.39
N GLU A 749 82.04 -49.32 128.92
CA GLU A 749 82.91 -48.27 129.43
C GLU A 749 82.56 -47.93 130.89
N LEU A 750 81.27 -47.81 131.21
CA LEU A 750 80.79 -47.65 132.59
C LEU A 750 81.10 -48.87 133.47
N LYS A 751 80.98 -50.10 132.96
CA LYS A 751 81.41 -51.33 133.67
C LYS A 751 82.91 -51.32 133.92
N LYS A 752 83.72 -50.92 132.93
CA LYS A 752 85.17 -50.79 133.06
C LYS A 752 85.56 -49.71 134.09
N GLN A 753 84.86 -48.58 134.10
CA GLN A 753 85.02 -47.56 135.14
C GLN A 753 84.64 -48.09 136.53
N LEU A 754 83.56 -48.87 136.62
CA LEU A 754 83.14 -49.53 137.86
C LEU A 754 84.18 -50.57 138.33
N ASP A 755 84.75 -51.37 137.44
CA ASP A 755 85.81 -52.33 137.75
C ASP A 755 87.10 -51.62 138.20
N ASN A 756 87.46 -50.49 137.59
CA ASN A 756 88.57 -49.65 138.04
C ASN A 756 88.31 -49.06 139.44
N ALA A 757 87.09 -48.57 139.69
CA ALA A 757 86.69 -48.07 141.01
C ALA A 757 86.66 -49.20 142.05
N ASN A 758 86.26 -50.41 141.67
CA ASN A 758 86.32 -51.59 142.53
C ASN A 758 87.77 -51.99 142.82
N ASN A 759 88.67 -51.98 141.84
CA ASN A 759 90.09 -52.24 142.05
C ASN A 759 90.73 -51.18 142.97
N GLN A 760 90.36 -49.90 142.82
CA GLN A 760 90.74 -48.83 143.75
C GLN A 760 90.17 -49.05 145.16
N MET A 761 88.93 -49.53 145.28
CA MET A 761 88.31 -49.88 146.56
C MET A 761 88.94 -51.13 147.19
N GLN A 762 89.43 -52.07 146.38
CA GLN A 762 90.10 -53.30 146.83
C GLN A 762 91.52 -52.99 147.33
N SER A 763 92.24 -52.10 146.65
CA SER A 763 93.47 -51.46 147.15
C SER A 763 93.23 -50.72 148.48
N ALA A 764 92.14 -49.96 148.59
CA ALA A 764 91.77 -49.29 149.85
C ALA A 764 91.38 -50.28 150.97
N LYS A 765 90.85 -51.46 150.62
CA LYS A 765 90.52 -52.53 151.57
C LYS A 765 91.77 -53.22 152.11
N GLU A 766 92.77 -53.44 151.26
CA GLU A 766 94.08 -53.96 151.66
C GLU A 766 94.84 -52.96 152.54
N GLU A 767 94.73 -51.65 152.26
CA GLU A 767 95.24 -50.59 153.15
C GLU A 767 94.50 -50.54 154.50
N VAL A 768 93.18 -50.77 154.52
CA VAL A 768 92.39 -50.85 155.77
C VAL A 768 92.73 -52.11 156.58
N GLU A 769 93.00 -53.26 155.95
CA GLU A 769 93.49 -54.44 156.68
C GLU A 769 94.90 -54.25 157.23
N ALA A 770 95.79 -53.54 156.52
CA ALA A 770 97.10 -53.14 157.04
C ALA A 770 97.00 -52.17 158.23
N ALA A 771 96.07 -51.21 158.19
CA ALA A 771 95.78 -50.30 159.30
C ALA A 771 95.16 -51.03 160.51
N LYS A 772 94.33 -52.05 160.26
CA LYS A 772 93.73 -52.90 161.31
C LYS A 772 94.78 -53.78 162.01
N PHE A 773 95.80 -54.23 161.27
CA PHE A 773 96.95 -54.94 161.84
C PHE A 773 97.80 -54.02 162.74
N HIS A 774 98.03 -52.77 162.32
CA HIS A 774 98.73 -51.76 163.13
C HIS A 774 98.00 -51.43 164.44
N LEU A 775 96.68 -51.23 164.39
CA LEU A 775 95.86 -50.95 165.59
C LEU A 775 95.73 -52.16 166.53
N SER A 776 95.77 -53.39 166.01
CA SER A 776 95.78 -54.60 166.83
C SER A 776 97.14 -54.83 167.52
N SER A 777 98.24 -54.44 166.87
CA SER A 777 99.59 -54.44 167.44
C SER A 777 99.76 -53.39 168.55
N GLU A 778 99.20 -52.19 168.38
CA GLU A 778 99.23 -51.13 169.41
C GLU A 778 98.36 -51.47 170.64
N SER A 779 97.19 -52.08 170.44
CA SER A 779 96.33 -52.52 171.55
C SER A 779 96.97 -53.60 172.42
N MET A 780 97.81 -54.46 171.86
CA MET A 780 98.58 -55.46 172.60
C MET A 780 99.73 -54.83 173.41
N SER A 781 100.34 -53.76 172.91
CA SER A 781 101.42 -53.04 173.62
C SER A 781 100.91 -52.27 174.84
N HIS A 782 99.72 -51.67 174.75
CA HIS A 782 99.06 -51.01 175.90
C HIS A 782 98.54 -51.99 176.96
N GLN A 783 98.25 -53.25 176.59
CA GLN A 783 97.85 -54.29 177.55
C GLN A 783 99.05 -54.86 178.35
N VAL A 784 100.27 -54.76 177.83
CA VAL A 784 101.52 -55.12 178.53
C VAL A 784 102.01 -53.98 179.43
N GLN A 785 101.87 -52.71 179.04
CA GLN A 785 102.21 -51.55 179.89
C GLN A 785 101.32 -51.40 181.13
N MET A 786 100.05 -51.82 181.07
CA MET A 786 99.13 -51.77 182.22
C MET A 786 99.33 -52.90 183.24
N LYS A 787 100.05 -53.98 182.88
CA LYS A 787 100.41 -55.09 183.79
C LYS A 787 101.75 -54.87 184.51
N VAL A 788 102.70 -54.14 183.92
CA VAL A 788 103.98 -53.77 184.55
C VAL A 788 103.79 -52.65 185.60
N SER A 789 102.85 -51.73 185.37
CA SER A 789 102.52 -50.66 186.34
C SER A 789 101.74 -51.14 187.58
N ARG A 790 101.34 -52.43 187.64
CA ARG A 790 100.63 -53.05 188.77
C ARG A 790 101.53 -53.88 189.70
N SER A 791 102.81 -54.05 189.37
CA SER A 791 103.77 -54.86 190.15
C SER A 791 104.94 -54.07 190.78
N GLU A 792 105.00 -52.74 190.65
CA GLU A 792 106.14 -51.91 191.10
C GLU A 792 105.83 -50.87 192.21
N VAL A 793 104.71 -50.98 192.95
CA VAL A 793 104.39 -50.07 194.10
C VAL A 793 104.16 -50.82 195.44
N SER A 794 104.79 -52.00 195.60
CA SER A 794 104.79 -52.75 196.87
C SER A 794 106.17 -53.12 197.40
N GLN A 795 107.22 -52.30 197.23
CA GLN A 795 108.42 -52.39 198.07
C GLN A 795 109.31 -51.12 198.03
N GLN A 796 109.48 -50.50 199.21
CA GLN A 796 110.46 -49.48 199.63
C GLN A 796 110.32 -48.06 199.05
N ALA A 797 109.72 -47.06 199.73
CA ALA A 797 109.70 -46.62 201.15
C ALA A 797 110.93 -45.82 201.60
N LEU A 798 110.72 -44.68 202.29
CA LEU A 798 111.69 -43.92 203.09
C LEU A 798 113.01 -43.60 202.35
N CYS A 799 113.27 -42.42 201.79
CA CYS A 799 113.00 -41.06 202.26
C CYS A 799 112.15 -40.29 201.23
N HIS A 800 111.02 -39.65 201.54
CA HIS A 800 110.31 -39.42 202.80
C HIS A 800 108.86 -39.86 202.62
#